data_AF-A0AA96Q2C3-F1
#
_entry.id   AF-A0AA96Q2C3-F1
#
_cell.length_a   1.000
_cell.length_b   1.000
_cell.length_c   1.000
_cell.angle_alpha   90.00
_cell.angle_beta   90.00
_cell.angle_gamma   90.00
#
_symmetry.space_group_name_H-M   'P 1'
#
loop_
_entity.id
_entity.type
_entity.pdbx_description
1 polymer ?
#
loop_
_entity_poly.entity_id
_entity_poly.type
_entity_poly.pdbx_seq_one_letter_code
_entity_poly.pdbx_strand_id
1 'polypeptide(L)'
;MGEQTTKTRAGWIDIAKVLGLVIVLMNHAELSAGGVNYFGGMFYVPVFFVLAGYTFRLRPGESFSAFAKKKAKRLLLPYVGYNAFFFLFFFVKDQLLGGQPLREAGVSLLGILYSRSYLYAGETAGQTVLMRILNGPTWFLTGLFTALLVFWLLMTWAKGSRKKLLAGMAVCLCAAWGFSFLPVLLPWSLDTLWFHMVLLGAGVLLRETDLIEKLYGCPWKIVLCGLIFFLVSALSGSGNLSVRSYGNHMLCYLAAALLGSVLAMLLAKWIENTFRQAGALIAFAGSHTMAVLCLHLFVFMLISGGYGVLGIDGSRNLWKLWEILGAFVLLVPFYRWRLLPREKGDWQKTVCGLLLLVLVLWSLPLVGKGIDVRDTGSYLTKYRYIFDPSVKVNELHYFLGELAGGIIYALTPVRKVLALNVASSLVYVAAALLTAYVLQKVLPRVLALACALTGSFYGITWIRTLNWNAWTVLFLSAGLALLLAGLQKNSQKWLAAAGFVLAINTYFRMPNMLFLALMAVVFWKTLLDEWKHVGAAEENALAMPDNVASAHRVINHVPDGTVSAEKTGEVKIRALFRPRIWWEALKSCRGFFLGAVAGAAVGLLLALIFLGPDTVLHNLSVLTSVGAGENAENTHSITTGIYLFLLGMRDGALLWLRLGCLLAVVWAVVAGASEVWKRVRGESSKEAMEKPSLAIYFTAGIACFFGLSEGLRENILSAHIWVAFGVILLGTIGTFLYAKKDTLRSCLCASAVIIEGLLTIGTDTGVNYYRVYMALPLGVLLFLLLSWGRSNACGQSSGCGEFDKHGHGSDRGYIQFNEDRLNDAHDHGQDRVDGQPGGYGQFNGNRHGQPRNLCIQRFACGFCQILAVFTFVFVTTAGVRYAATHVYHDAPNGELTATIDHPMYEDIYTSPARAASLNRLMEELAPYKEQKLLQIGCFNIGCVLTDMKPFYDSSWPDLEYLPMSEFKEQLENALADGQAPVLLLGTVEESGMNWSPSRYAMIKELGESSAYRTLYVDELYTIYVPVEE
;
A
#
# COMPACT_ATOMS: atom_id res chain seq x y z
N MET A 1 -35.96 6.33 39.98
CA MET A 1 -35.30 5.60 38.87
C MET A 1 -36.05 5.93 37.59
N GLY A 2 -35.51 6.85 36.77
CA GLY A 2 -36.03 7.16 35.44
C GLY A 2 -35.00 6.71 34.42
N GLU A 3 -35.22 5.55 33.81
CA GLU A 3 -34.34 4.99 32.79
C GLU A 3 -34.50 5.82 31.50
N GLN A 4 -33.55 6.72 31.24
CA GLN A 4 -33.42 7.37 29.94
C GLN A 4 -32.97 6.32 28.92
N THR A 5 -33.92 5.65 28.28
CA THR A 5 -33.64 4.86 27.07
C THR A 5 -33.12 5.81 25.99
N THR A 6 -31.82 5.76 25.73
CA THR A 6 -31.20 6.39 24.57
C THR A 6 -31.84 5.79 23.31
N LYS A 7 -32.66 6.58 22.60
CA LYS A 7 -33.29 6.13 21.33
C LYS A 7 -32.21 5.78 20.31
N THR A 8 -31.93 4.49 20.14
CA THR A 8 -31.09 3.94 19.08
C THR A 8 -31.75 4.19 17.72
N ARG A 9 -30.98 4.72 16.78
CA ARG A 9 -31.39 4.92 15.38
C ARG A 9 -31.64 3.56 14.74
N ALA A 10 -32.81 3.36 14.12
CA ALA A 10 -33.12 2.12 13.40
C ALA A 10 -32.18 1.93 12.19
N GLY A 11 -31.35 0.89 12.21
CA GLY A 11 -30.30 0.65 11.21
C GLY A 11 -30.85 0.24 9.85
N TRP A 12 -32.03 -0.39 9.79
CA TRP A 12 -32.70 -0.71 8.51
C TRP A 12 -32.95 0.50 7.62
N ILE A 13 -33.14 1.70 8.18
CA ILE A 13 -33.29 2.93 7.38
C ILE A 13 -32.01 3.24 6.60
N ASP A 14 -30.84 2.98 7.20
CA ASP A 14 -29.56 3.19 6.55
C ASP A 14 -29.23 2.07 5.56
N ILE A 15 -29.64 0.84 5.86
CA ILE A 15 -29.56 -0.29 4.92
C ILE A 15 -30.41 -0.01 3.67
N ALA A 16 -31.64 0.48 3.83
CA ALA A 16 -32.53 0.79 2.70
C ALA A 16 -31.93 1.86 1.76
N LYS A 17 -31.19 2.84 2.30
CA LYS A 17 -30.46 3.82 1.49
C LYS A 17 -29.33 3.18 0.70
N VAL A 18 -28.61 2.21 1.27
CA VAL A 18 -27.55 1.49 0.54
C VAL A 18 -28.15 0.66 -0.57
N LEU A 19 -29.26 -0.05 -0.32
CA LEU A 19 -29.95 -0.84 -1.35
C LEU A 19 -30.35 0.04 -2.55
N GLY A 20 -30.96 1.20 -2.31
CA GLY A 20 -31.26 2.17 -3.37
C GLY A 20 -30.00 2.70 -4.07
N LEU A 21 -28.95 3.00 -3.30
CA LEU A 21 -27.71 3.57 -3.83
C LEU A 21 -26.90 2.58 -4.67
N VAL A 22 -26.90 1.30 -4.33
CA VAL A 22 -26.22 0.26 -5.12
C VAL A 22 -26.83 0.16 -6.51
N ILE A 23 -28.16 0.22 -6.63
CA ILE A 23 -28.83 0.19 -7.93
C ILE A 23 -28.51 1.45 -8.76
N VAL A 24 -28.39 2.63 -8.11
CA VAL A 24 -27.88 3.84 -8.78
C VAL A 24 -26.48 3.60 -9.35
N LEU A 25 -25.59 3.03 -8.54
CA LEU A 25 -24.22 2.74 -8.93
C LEU A 25 -24.13 1.70 -10.05
N MET A 26 -24.98 0.65 -10.03
CA MET A 26 -25.06 -0.36 -11.09
C MET A 26 -25.42 0.27 -12.44
N ASN A 27 -26.42 1.16 -12.46
CA ASN A 27 -26.82 1.84 -13.69
C ASN A 27 -25.73 2.80 -14.20
N HIS A 28 -25.05 3.51 -13.31
CA HIS A 28 -23.95 4.41 -13.68
C HIS A 28 -22.64 3.70 -14.08
N ALA A 29 -22.41 2.48 -13.58
CA ALA A 29 -21.31 1.62 -14.02
C ALA A 29 -21.63 0.89 -15.34
N GLU A 30 -22.85 1.05 -15.88
CA GLU A 30 -23.35 0.31 -17.04
C GLU A 30 -23.32 -1.21 -16.83
N LEU A 31 -23.44 -1.65 -15.57
CA LEU A 31 -23.51 -3.07 -15.22
C LEU A 31 -24.85 -3.64 -15.72
N SER A 32 -24.78 -4.60 -16.65
CA SER A 32 -25.96 -5.27 -17.19
C SER A 32 -26.35 -6.46 -16.30
N ALA A 33 -27.29 -6.23 -15.38
CA ALA A 33 -27.89 -7.26 -14.52
C ALA A 33 -29.37 -7.54 -14.87
N GLY A 34 -29.77 -7.23 -16.11
CA GLY A 34 -31.10 -7.54 -16.67
C GLY A 34 -32.25 -7.00 -15.81
N GLY A 35 -33.02 -7.93 -15.22
CA GLY A 35 -34.19 -7.60 -14.41
C GLY A 35 -33.90 -6.66 -13.23
N VAL A 36 -32.70 -6.72 -12.64
CA VAL A 36 -32.35 -5.85 -11.50
C VAL A 36 -32.29 -4.38 -11.92
N ASN A 37 -31.67 -4.07 -13.07
CA ASN A 37 -31.64 -2.71 -13.61
C ASN A 37 -33.05 -2.24 -14.00
N TYR A 38 -33.82 -3.11 -14.68
CA TYR A 38 -35.16 -2.79 -15.15
C TYR A 38 -36.13 -2.48 -14.00
N PHE A 39 -36.29 -3.40 -13.05
CA PHE A 39 -37.19 -3.22 -11.91
C PHE A 39 -36.66 -2.19 -10.92
N GLY A 40 -35.35 -2.17 -10.70
CA GLY A 40 -34.68 -1.16 -9.87
C GLY A 40 -34.95 0.26 -10.34
N GLY A 41 -34.99 0.46 -11.67
CA GLY A 41 -35.34 1.69 -12.38
C GLY A 41 -36.51 2.48 -11.80
N MET A 42 -37.48 1.76 -11.25
CA MET A 42 -38.74 2.35 -10.82
C MET A 42 -38.70 2.85 -9.38
N PHE A 43 -37.75 2.43 -8.55
CA PHE A 43 -37.76 2.79 -7.11
C PHE A 43 -36.40 3.23 -6.53
N TYR A 44 -35.27 3.10 -7.25
CA TYR A 44 -33.95 3.40 -6.69
C TYR A 44 -33.78 4.87 -6.25
N VAL A 45 -34.34 5.87 -6.97
CA VAL A 45 -34.41 7.27 -6.47
C VAL A 45 -35.62 7.49 -5.57
N PRO A 46 -36.84 7.02 -5.94
CA PRO A 46 -38.03 7.22 -5.12
C PRO A 46 -37.90 6.79 -3.66
N VAL A 47 -37.19 5.70 -3.38
CA VAL A 47 -36.98 5.21 -2.00
C VAL A 47 -36.34 6.28 -1.11
N PHE A 48 -35.43 7.11 -1.63
CA PHE A 48 -34.82 8.18 -0.84
C PHE A 48 -35.82 9.29 -0.47
N PHE A 49 -36.74 9.64 -1.37
CA PHE A 49 -37.81 10.59 -1.08
C PHE A 49 -38.83 10.01 -0.08
N VAL A 50 -39.23 8.74 -0.26
CA VAL A 50 -40.11 8.05 0.70
C VAL A 50 -39.46 7.99 2.09
N LEU A 51 -38.18 7.62 2.19
CA LEU A 51 -37.44 7.61 3.46
C LEU A 51 -37.28 9.02 4.06
N ALA A 52 -37.10 10.04 3.23
CA ALA A 52 -37.04 11.43 3.69
C ALA A 52 -38.38 11.87 4.30
N GLY A 53 -39.52 11.47 3.71
CA GLY A 53 -40.87 11.69 4.24
C GLY A 53 -41.13 10.90 5.51
N TYR A 54 -40.76 9.62 5.52
CA TYR A 54 -40.84 8.73 6.68
C TYR A 54 -40.10 9.31 7.89
N THR A 55 -38.94 9.94 7.68
CA THR A 55 -38.16 10.56 8.76
C THR A 55 -38.52 12.03 9.01
N PHE A 56 -39.42 12.63 8.23
CA PHE A 56 -39.79 14.05 8.33
C PHE A 56 -40.62 14.34 9.58
N ARG A 57 -40.24 15.34 10.38
CA ARG A 57 -40.99 15.79 11.55
C ARG A 57 -41.09 17.31 11.56
N LEU A 58 -42.30 17.84 11.77
CA LEU A 58 -42.49 19.23 12.16
C LEU A 58 -42.12 19.38 13.64
N ARG A 59 -41.26 20.35 13.95
CA ARG A 59 -40.88 20.66 15.34
C ARG A 59 -41.75 21.80 15.85
N PRO A 60 -42.34 21.68 17.04
CA PRO A 60 -43.08 22.79 17.66
C PRO A 60 -42.20 24.04 17.77
N GLY A 61 -42.71 25.19 17.31
CA GLY A 61 -42.01 26.48 17.37
C GLY A 61 -40.87 26.69 16.35
N GLU A 62 -40.58 25.73 15.46
CA GLU A 62 -39.55 25.92 14.41
C GLU A 62 -40.07 26.81 13.28
N SER A 63 -39.42 27.95 13.04
CA SER A 63 -39.77 28.86 11.93
C SER A 63 -39.31 28.31 10.57
N PHE A 64 -39.97 28.74 9.49
CA PHE A 64 -39.58 28.35 8.12
C PHE A 64 -38.12 28.66 7.81
N SER A 65 -37.63 29.85 8.21
CA SER A 65 -36.25 30.27 7.99
C SER A 65 -35.25 29.37 8.74
N ALA A 66 -35.56 29.00 9.99
CA ALA A 66 -34.72 28.08 10.77
C ALA A 66 -34.65 26.69 10.11
N PHE A 67 -35.80 26.16 9.68
CA PHE A 67 -35.87 24.90 8.94
C PHE A 67 -35.08 24.97 7.62
N ALA A 68 -35.28 26.02 6.83
CA ALA A 68 -34.64 26.21 5.54
C ALA A 68 -33.11 26.30 5.68
N LYS A 69 -32.60 27.11 6.61
CA LYS A 69 -31.15 27.22 6.90
C LYS A 69 -30.55 25.87 7.28
N LYS A 70 -31.25 25.09 8.10
CA LYS A 70 -30.80 23.75 8.52
C LYS A 70 -30.74 22.77 7.35
N LYS A 71 -31.73 22.78 6.46
CA LYS A 71 -31.72 21.94 5.25
C LYS A 71 -30.67 22.40 4.24
N ALA A 72 -30.47 23.71 4.07
CA ALA A 72 -29.44 24.28 3.21
C ALA A 72 -28.04 23.84 3.68
N LYS A 73 -27.74 23.96 4.98
CA LYS A 73 -26.47 23.48 5.57
C LYS A 73 -26.26 21.97 5.37
N ARG A 74 -27.33 21.18 5.33
CA ARG A 74 -27.25 19.72 5.18
C ARG A 74 -27.16 19.25 3.72
N LEU A 75 -27.74 19.98 2.77
CA LEU A 75 -27.90 19.53 1.37
C LEU A 75 -27.17 20.43 0.37
N LEU A 76 -27.43 21.74 0.38
CA LEU A 76 -26.80 22.68 -0.56
C LEU A 76 -25.31 22.84 -0.31
N LEU A 77 -24.89 22.70 0.94
CA LEU A 77 -23.50 22.84 1.29
C LEU A 77 -22.65 21.66 0.77
N PRO A 78 -23.00 20.38 0.99
CA PRO A 78 -22.38 19.28 0.24
C PRO A 78 -22.45 19.47 -1.28
N TYR A 79 -23.59 19.92 -1.82
CA TYR A 79 -23.74 20.19 -3.25
C TYR A 79 -22.68 21.16 -3.77
N VAL A 80 -22.57 22.35 -3.18
CA VAL A 80 -21.57 23.36 -3.57
C VAL A 80 -20.15 22.83 -3.35
N GLY A 81 -19.90 22.13 -2.25
CA GLY A 81 -18.56 21.63 -1.92
C GLY A 81 -18.03 20.60 -2.91
N TYR A 82 -18.84 19.61 -3.28
CA TYR A 82 -18.44 18.60 -4.28
C TYR A 82 -18.38 19.19 -5.68
N ASN A 83 -19.31 20.06 -6.06
CA ASN A 83 -19.28 20.71 -7.38
C ASN A 83 -18.08 21.66 -7.54
N ALA A 84 -17.70 22.39 -6.48
CA ALA A 84 -16.49 23.20 -6.47
C ALA A 84 -15.22 22.34 -6.60
N PHE A 85 -15.20 21.17 -5.94
CA PHE A 85 -14.14 20.19 -6.16
C PHE A 85 -14.09 19.76 -7.64
N PHE A 86 -15.18 19.26 -8.20
CA PHE A 86 -15.20 18.79 -9.59
C PHE A 86 -14.73 19.88 -10.54
N PHE A 87 -15.24 21.09 -10.36
CA PHE A 87 -14.84 22.23 -11.17
C PHE A 87 -13.32 22.47 -11.10
N LEU A 88 -12.75 22.53 -9.90
CA LEU A 88 -11.31 22.76 -9.73
C LEU A 88 -10.47 21.63 -10.33
N PHE A 89 -10.85 20.38 -10.11
CA PHE A 89 -10.10 19.23 -10.61
C PHE A 89 -10.11 19.17 -12.14
N PHE A 90 -11.28 19.28 -12.77
CA PHE A 90 -11.38 19.25 -14.23
C PHE A 90 -10.73 20.49 -14.87
N PHE A 91 -10.84 21.65 -14.23
CA PHE A 91 -10.11 22.84 -14.66
C PHE A 91 -8.58 22.62 -14.66
N VAL A 92 -8.01 22.08 -13.58
CA VAL A 92 -6.57 21.78 -13.51
C VAL A 92 -6.18 20.67 -14.49
N LYS A 93 -6.98 19.60 -14.60
CA LYS A 93 -6.74 18.51 -15.55
C LYS A 93 -6.66 19.02 -16.99
N ASP A 94 -7.59 19.87 -17.39
CA ASP A 94 -7.67 20.37 -18.76
C ASP A 94 -6.54 21.36 -19.07
N GLN A 95 -6.06 22.11 -18.08
CA GLN A 95 -4.84 22.94 -18.21
C GLN A 95 -3.58 22.08 -18.44
N LEU A 96 -3.43 20.98 -17.71
CA LEU A 96 -2.25 20.11 -17.79
C LEU A 96 -2.20 19.25 -19.05
N LEU A 97 -3.36 18.92 -19.64
CA LEU A 97 -3.48 18.03 -20.80
C LEU A 97 -3.76 18.78 -22.12
N GLY A 98 -3.58 20.09 -22.16
CA GLY A 98 -3.70 20.90 -23.39
C GLY A 98 -5.13 21.10 -23.92
N GLY A 99 -6.13 21.10 -23.03
CA GLY A 99 -7.55 21.30 -23.37
C GLY A 99 -7.93 22.77 -23.63
N GLN A 100 -9.23 23.05 -23.79
CA GLN A 100 -9.83 24.39 -23.96
C GLN A 100 -10.53 24.87 -22.66
N PRO A 101 -9.78 25.24 -21.61
CA PRO A 101 -10.28 25.35 -20.23
C PRO A 101 -11.34 26.42 -20.01
N LEU A 102 -11.30 27.55 -20.73
CA LEU A 102 -12.20 28.69 -20.46
C LEU A 102 -13.64 28.43 -20.90
N ARG A 103 -13.83 27.79 -22.07
CA ARG A 103 -15.15 27.43 -22.60
C ARG A 103 -15.82 26.34 -21.77
N GLU A 104 -15.06 25.30 -21.42
CA GLU A 104 -15.56 24.19 -20.60
C GLU A 104 -15.88 24.63 -19.17
N ALA A 105 -15.11 25.57 -18.62
CA ALA A 105 -15.40 26.16 -17.32
C ALA A 105 -16.76 26.90 -17.30
N GLY A 106 -17.06 27.70 -18.33
CA GLY A 106 -18.32 28.43 -18.43
C GLY A 106 -19.55 27.53 -18.45
N VAL A 107 -19.54 26.48 -19.29
CA VAL A 107 -20.63 25.51 -19.38
C VAL A 107 -20.79 24.73 -18.07
N SER A 108 -19.68 24.34 -17.46
CA SER A 108 -19.69 23.63 -16.17
C SER A 108 -20.27 24.47 -15.04
N LEU A 109 -19.93 25.76 -14.95
CA LEU A 109 -20.52 26.69 -13.98
C LEU A 109 -22.01 26.88 -14.20
N LEU A 110 -22.46 27.03 -15.45
CA LEU A 110 -23.88 27.08 -15.79
C LEU A 110 -24.59 25.80 -15.35
N GLY A 111 -24.00 24.62 -15.58
CA GLY A 111 -24.54 23.35 -15.11
C GLY A 111 -24.65 23.25 -13.59
N ILE A 112 -23.66 23.77 -12.84
CA ILE A 112 -23.70 23.82 -11.37
C ILE A 112 -24.80 24.77 -10.89
N LEU A 113 -25.00 25.92 -11.54
CA LEU A 113 -26.04 26.87 -11.17
C LEU A 113 -27.44 26.32 -11.49
N TYR A 114 -27.60 25.72 -12.67
CA TYR A 114 -28.86 25.17 -13.16
C TYR A 114 -29.26 23.89 -12.41
N SER A 115 -28.27 23.09 -12.00
CA SER A 115 -28.44 21.87 -11.19
C SER A 115 -29.28 20.78 -11.86
N ARG A 116 -29.15 20.64 -13.19
CA ARG A 116 -29.72 19.53 -13.97
C ARG A 116 -28.71 19.02 -14.96
N SER A 117 -28.68 17.71 -15.18
CA SER A 117 -27.76 17.08 -16.13
C SER A 117 -28.04 17.47 -17.57
N TYR A 118 -29.31 17.68 -17.91
CA TYR A 118 -29.77 18.04 -19.25
C TYR A 118 -30.69 19.26 -19.19
N LEU A 119 -30.79 19.98 -20.32
CA LEU A 119 -31.72 21.10 -20.46
C LEU A 119 -33.15 20.65 -20.82
N TYR A 120 -33.27 19.61 -21.65
CA TYR A 120 -34.56 19.10 -22.14
C TYR A 120 -34.95 17.79 -21.46
N ALA A 121 -36.26 17.52 -21.38
CA ALA A 121 -36.79 16.30 -20.80
C ALA A 121 -36.61 15.08 -21.73
N GLY A 122 -36.49 13.88 -21.15
CA GLY A 122 -36.26 12.63 -21.87
C GLY A 122 -34.79 12.37 -22.22
N GLU A 123 -34.52 11.27 -22.93
CA GLU A 123 -33.18 10.87 -23.41
C GLU A 123 -33.21 10.85 -24.95
N THR A 124 -32.71 11.90 -25.61
CA THR A 124 -32.66 12.02 -27.07
C THR A 124 -31.24 12.29 -27.56
N ALA A 125 -30.92 11.80 -28.76
CA ALA A 125 -29.63 12.07 -29.40
C ALA A 125 -29.49 13.59 -29.70
N GLY A 126 -28.34 14.18 -29.36
CA GLY A 126 -28.05 15.60 -29.58
C GLY A 126 -28.45 16.56 -28.45
N GLN A 127 -28.77 16.07 -27.25
CA GLN A 127 -29.17 16.91 -26.12
C GLN A 127 -28.04 17.80 -25.56
N THR A 128 -28.43 18.98 -25.08
CA THR A 128 -27.56 19.88 -24.33
C THR A 128 -27.30 19.35 -22.92
N VAL A 129 -26.16 18.69 -22.74
CA VAL A 129 -25.65 18.28 -21.42
C VAL A 129 -25.10 19.50 -20.69
N LEU A 130 -25.54 19.74 -19.46
CA LEU A 130 -25.11 20.87 -18.63
C LEU A 130 -24.12 20.44 -17.53
N MET A 131 -24.38 19.32 -16.83
CA MET A 131 -23.48 18.80 -15.78
C MET A 131 -22.50 17.77 -16.36
N ARG A 132 -21.38 18.26 -16.93
CA ARG A 132 -20.42 17.45 -17.71
C ARG A 132 -19.22 16.94 -16.92
N ILE A 133 -18.98 17.47 -15.72
CA ILE A 133 -17.76 17.22 -14.92
C ILE A 133 -17.97 16.09 -13.91
N LEU A 134 -18.64 15.01 -14.34
CA LEU A 134 -19.05 13.86 -13.51
C LEU A 134 -19.95 14.22 -12.30
N ASN A 135 -20.50 15.42 -12.29
CA ASN A 135 -21.31 15.96 -11.20
C ASN A 135 -22.82 15.71 -11.36
N GLY A 136 -23.23 15.02 -12.42
CA GLY A 136 -24.64 14.71 -12.72
C GLY A 136 -25.46 14.29 -11.51
N PRO A 137 -25.07 13.26 -10.74
CA PRO A 137 -25.83 12.75 -9.58
C PRO A 137 -26.14 13.79 -8.49
N THR A 138 -25.43 14.93 -8.47
CA THR A 138 -25.62 15.96 -7.44
C THR A 138 -26.94 16.74 -7.59
N TRP A 139 -27.65 16.63 -8.73
CA TRP A 139 -29.00 17.19 -8.94
C TRP A 139 -29.98 16.77 -7.83
N PHE A 140 -29.82 15.56 -7.30
CA PHE A 140 -30.68 15.01 -6.25
C PHE A 140 -30.66 15.87 -4.98
N LEU A 141 -29.53 16.52 -4.66
CA LEU A 141 -29.38 17.31 -3.43
C LEU A 141 -30.21 18.60 -3.49
N THR A 142 -30.20 19.29 -4.62
CA THR A 142 -31.00 20.51 -4.84
C THR A 142 -32.48 20.17 -4.97
N GLY A 143 -32.81 19.08 -5.68
CA GLY A 143 -34.19 18.59 -5.81
C GLY A 143 -34.81 18.14 -4.48
N LEU A 144 -34.05 17.43 -3.63
CA LEU A 144 -34.52 17.08 -2.28
C LEU A 144 -34.63 18.31 -1.38
N PHE A 145 -33.74 19.29 -1.54
CA PHE A 145 -33.81 20.54 -0.78
C PHE A 145 -35.10 21.32 -1.10
N THR A 146 -35.39 21.57 -2.38
CA THR A 146 -36.60 22.28 -2.81
C THR A 146 -37.86 21.54 -2.40
N ALA A 147 -37.91 20.21 -2.60
CA ALA A 147 -39.04 19.39 -2.18
C ALA A 147 -39.28 19.48 -0.66
N LEU A 148 -38.24 19.45 0.17
CA LEU A 148 -38.40 19.55 1.64
C LEU A 148 -38.90 20.92 2.11
N LEU A 149 -38.56 22.01 1.42
CA LEU A 149 -39.07 23.34 1.75
C LEU A 149 -40.58 23.43 1.48
N VAL A 150 -41.01 22.99 0.29
CA VAL A 150 -42.42 23.00 -0.09
C VAL A 150 -43.21 22.00 0.77
N PHE A 151 -42.62 20.85 1.10
CA PHE A 151 -43.24 19.85 1.97
C PHE A 151 -43.46 20.37 3.40
N TRP A 152 -42.56 21.23 3.90
CA TRP A 152 -42.78 21.89 5.18
C TRP A 152 -44.04 22.77 5.14
N LEU A 153 -44.26 23.54 4.07
CA LEU A 153 -45.46 24.35 3.89
C LEU A 153 -46.73 23.49 3.80
N LEU A 154 -46.66 22.38 3.07
CA LEU A 154 -47.79 21.43 2.99
C LEU A 154 -48.13 20.87 4.37
N MET A 155 -47.13 20.44 5.14
CA MET A 155 -47.33 19.84 6.46
C MET A 155 -47.85 20.86 7.48
N THR A 156 -47.42 22.13 7.40
CA THR A 156 -47.94 23.19 8.27
C THR A 156 -49.39 23.55 7.93
N TRP A 157 -49.76 23.55 6.64
CA TRP A 157 -51.15 23.71 6.22
C TRP A 157 -52.03 22.50 6.64
N ALA A 158 -51.50 21.29 6.49
CA ALA A 158 -52.22 20.08 6.86
C ALA A 158 -52.48 19.99 8.38
N LYS A 159 -51.64 20.61 9.21
CA LYS A 159 -51.75 20.62 10.69
C LYS A 159 -51.97 19.22 11.28
N GLY A 160 -51.31 18.20 10.72
CA GLY A 160 -51.46 16.80 11.12
C GLY A 160 -52.76 16.11 10.66
N SER A 161 -53.62 16.79 9.90
CA SER A 161 -54.83 16.17 9.34
C SER A 161 -54.50 15.28 8.14
N ARG A 162 -54.74 13.98 8.28
CA ARG A 162 -54.55 13.00 7.20
C ARG A 162 -55.37 13.32 5.94
N LYS A 163 -56.61 13.82 6.10
CA LYS A 163 -57.47 14.21 4.95
C LYS A 163 -56.85 15.38 4.17
N LYS A 164 -56.31 16.39 4.86
CA LYS A 164 -55.61 17.51 4.23
C LYS A 164 -54.32 17.05 3.55
N LEU A 165 -53.54 16.17 4.19
CA LEU A 165 -52.34 15.60 3.56
C LEU A 165 -52.68 14.88 2.25
N LEU A 166 -53.70 14.02 2.24
CA LEU A 166 -54.16 13.32 1.04
C LEU A 166 -54.66 14.28 -0.05
N ALA A 167 -55.43 15.31 0.32
CA ALA A 167 -55.87 16.34 -0.61
C ALA A 167 -54.69 17.11 -1.23
N GLY A 168 -53.70 17.48 -0.42
CA GLY A 168 -52.48 18.12 -0.89
C GLY A 168 -51.64 17.23 -1.81
N MET A 169 -51.53 15.94 -1.49
CA MET A 169 -50.87 14.96 -2.37
C MET A 169 -51.59 14.83 -3.73
N ALA A 170 -52.93 14.83 -3.75
CA ALA A 170 -53.70 14.80 -4.98
C ALA A 170 -53.46 16.06 -5.83
N VAL A 171 -53.43 17.25 -5.21
CA VAL A 171 -53.08 18.51 -5.89
C VAL A 171 -51.66 18.46 -6.45
N CYS A 172 -50.68 17.95 -5.69
CA CYS A 172 -49.31 17.78 -6.16
C CYS A 172 -49.22 16.77 -7.32
N LEU A 173 -50.03 15.72 -7.33
CA LEU A 173 -50.08 14.76 -8.43
C LEU A 173 -50.63 15.40 -9.71
N CYS A 174 -51.69 16.21 -9.61
CA CYS A 174 -52.21 16.99 -10.73
C CYS A 174 -51.18 18.00 -11.26
N ALA A 175 -50.46 18.68 -10.35
CA ALA A 175 -49.36 19.57 -10.73
C ALA A 175 -48.25 18.79 -11.44
N ALA A 176 -47.81 17.64 -10.91
CA ALA A 176 -46.80 16.79 -11.55
C ALA A 176 -47.21 16.38 -12.97
N TRP A 177 -48.49 16.05 -13.18
CA TRP A 177 -49.04 15.77 -14.50
C TRP A 177 -48.95 16.99 -15.43
N GLY A 178 -49.36 18.18 -14.97
CA GLY A 178 -49.24 19.42 -15.75
C GLY A 178 -47.79 19.75 -16.12
N PHE A 179 -46.86 19.61 -15.17
CA PHE A 179 -45.43 19.83 -15.43
C PHE A 179 -44.81 18.76 -16.34
N SER A 180 -45.43 17.59 -16.54
CA SER A 180 -44.91 16.56 -17.44
C SER A 180 -44.91 16.97 -18.92
N PHE A 181 -45.75 17.95 -19.30
CA PHE A 181 -45.86 18.46 -20.67
C PHE A 181 -44.81 19.54 -21.01
N LEU A 182 -44.03 20.02 -20.04
CA LEU A 182 -43.00 21.01 -20.33
C LEU A 182 -41.83 20.36 -21.07
N PRO A 183 -41.27 20.99 -22.12
CA PRO A 183 -40.12 20.45 -22.83
C PRO A 183 -38.80 20.64 -22.06
N VAL A 184 -38.71 21.71 -21.26
CA VAL A 184 -37.50 22.09 -20.51
C VAL A 184 -37.56 21.56 -19.08
N LEU A 185 -36.42 21.07 -18.59
CA LEU A 185 -36.22 20.67 -17.19
C LEU A 185 -35.90 21.92 -16.37
N LEU A 186 -36.69 22.24 -15.35
CA LEU A 186 -36.49 23.49 -14.61
C LEU A 186 -35.29 23.40 -13.66
N PRO A 187 -34.64 24.55 -13.36
CA PRO A 187 -33.56 24.60 -12.39
C PRO A 187 -33.97 23.96 -11.07
N TRP A 188 -33.03 23.28 -10.42
CA TRP A 188 -33.20 22.74 -9.07
C TRP A 188 -34.40 21.78 -8.93
N SER A 189 -34.75 21.13 -10.04
CA SER A 189 -35.83 20.14 -10.11
C SER A 189 -37.21 20.69 -9.75
N LEU A 190 -37.47 21.97 -10.03
CA LEU A 190 -38.77 22.60 -9.72
C LEU A 190 -39.94 21.97 -10.50
N ASP A 191 -39.67 21.36 -11.64
CA ASP A 191 -40.63 20.58 -12.42
C ASP A 191 -41.00 19.24 -11.80
N THR A 192 -40.01 18.50 -11.25
CA THR A 192 -40.25 17.18 -10.64
C THR A 192 -40.59 17.26 -9.15
N LEU A 193 -40.44 18.44 -8.53
CA LEU A 193 -40.75 18.68 -7.11
C LEU A 193 -42.13 18.14 -6.73
N TRP A 194 -43.13 18.35 -7.59
CA TRP A 194 -44.52 17.98 -7.32
C TRP A 194 -44.71 16.46 -7.22
N PHE A 195 -43.97 15.71 -8.02
CA PHE A 195 -43.92 14.26 -7.91
C PHE A 195 -43.23 13.81 -6.62
N HIS A 196 -42.11 14.46 -6.27
CA HIS A 196 -41.38 14.21 -5.01
C HIS A 196 -42.25 14.46 -3.76
N MET A 197 -43.14 15.45 -3.80
CA MET A 197 -44.09 15.75 -2.71
C MET A 197 -45.04 14.59 -2.42
N VAL A 198 -45.49 13.88 -3.46
CA VAL A 198 -46.35 12.68 -3.31
C VAL A 198 -45.55 11.55 -2.64
N LEU A 199 -44.30 11.34 -3.03
CA LEU A 199 -43.42 10.34 -2.39
C LEU A 199 -43.12 10.66 -0.91
N LEU A 200 -42.85 11.93 -0.61
CA LEU A 200 -42.65 12.41 0.76
C LEU A 200 -43.92 12.19 1.62
N GLY A 201 -45.09 12.53 1.08
CA GLY A 201 -46.39 12.31 1.71
C GLY A 201 -46.64 10.82 1.99
N ALA A 202 -46.35 9.95 1.03
CA ALA A 202 -46.45 8.51 1.21
C ALA A 202 -45.55 8.00 2.36
N GLY A 203 -44.31 8.51 2.46
CA GLY A 203 -43.42 8.21 3.58
C GLY A 203 -44.01 8.57 4.95
N VAL A 204 -44.69 9.72 5.05
CA VAL A 204 -45.40 10.13 6.28
C VAL A 204 -46.54 9.15 6.61
N LEU A 205 -47.35 8.77 5.62
CA LEU A 205 -48.46 7.83 5.79
C LEU A 205 -48.00 6.43 6.19
N LEU A 206 -46.91 5.92 5.60
CA LEU A 206 -46.31 4.62 5.94
C LEU A 206 -45.96 4.54 7.43
N ARG A 207 -45.46 5.64 7.97
CA ARG A 207 -45.11 5.77 9.38
C ARG A 207 -46.32 5.94 10.29
N GLU A 208 -47.27 6.80 9.94
CA GLU A 208 -48.46 7.04 10.76
C GLU A 208 -49.34 5.80 10.89
N THR A 209 -49.36 4.96 9.85
CA THR A 209 -50.13 3.71 9.82
C THR A 209 -49.35 2.51 10.33
N ASP A 210 -48.06 2.68 10.61
CA ASP A 210 -47.11 1.62 10.97
C ASP A 210 -47.12 0.44 9.97
N LEU A 211 -47.26 0.77 8.68
CA LEU A 211 -47.52 -0.22 7.64
C LEU A 211 -46.35 -1.18 7.43
N ILE A 212 -45.11 -0.69 7.58
CA ILE A 212 -43.91 -1.52 7.43
C ILE A 212 -43.85 -2.61 8.50
N GLU A 213 -44.16 -2.29 9.76
CA GLU A 213 -44.25 -3.27 10.85
C GLU A 213 -45.35 -4.30 10.57
N LYS A 214 -46.55 -3.85 10.18
CA LYS A 214 -47.70 -4.70 9.87
C LYS A 214 -47.46 -5.65 8.69
N LEU A 215 -46.79 -5.19 7.63
CA LEU A 215 -46.44 -6.01 6.48
C LEU A 215 -45.34 -7.01 6.82
N TYR A 216 -44.32 -6.59 7.60
CA TYR A 216 -43.22 -7.46 8.00
C TYR A 216 -43.69 -8.66 8.83
N GLY A 217 -44.72 -8.48 9.69
CA GLY A 217 -45.34 -9.56 10.46
C GLY A 217 -46.25 -10.51 9.65
N CYS A 218 -46.44 -10.30 8.34
CA CYS A 218 -47.35 -11.08 7.49
C CYS A 218 -46.69 -11.44 6.15
N PRO A 219 -45.87 -12.52 6.08
CA PRO A 219 -45.07 -12.85 4.89
C PRO A 219 -45.84 -12.93 3.57
N TRP A 220 -47.07 -13.48 3.58
CA TRP A 220 -47.89 -13.58 2.37
C TRP A 220 -48.27 -12.22 1.78
N LYS A 221 -48.41 -11.17 2.61
CA LYS A 221 -48.69 -9.80 2.15
C LYS A 221 -47.47 -9.19 1.45
N ILE A 222 -46.27 -9.56 1.87
CA ILE A 222 -45.02 -9.16 1.21
C ILE A 222 -44.95 -9.78 -0.18
N VAL A 223 -45.27 -11.08 -0.30
CA VAL A 223 -45.36 -11.78 -1.58
C VAL A 223 -46.39 -11.11 -2.49
N LEU A 224 -47.58 -10.80 -1.97
CA LEU A 224 -48.61 -10.08 -2.74
C LEU A 224 -48.12 -8.69 -3.19
N CYS A 225 -47.46 -7.91 -2.33
CA CYS A 225 -46.84 -6.65 -2.73
C CYS A 225 -45.79 -6.84 -3.83
N GLY A 226 -45.01 -7.91 -3.78
CA GLY A 226 -44.05 -8.30 -4.82
C GLY A 226 -44.73 -8.59 -6.16
N LEU A 227 -45.79 -9.40 -6.15
CA LEU A 227 -46.54 -9.73 -7.37
C LEU A 227 -47.18 -8.49 -8.01
N ILE A 228 -47.79 -7.62 -7.19
CA ILE A 228 -48.38 -6.35 -7.67
C ILE A 228 -47.28 -5.43 -8.21
N PHE A 229 -46.13 -5.37 -7.53
CA PHE A 229 -44.98 -4.61 -8.03
C PHE A 229 -44.58 -5.10 -9.42
N PHE A 230 -44.36 -6.40 -9.62
CA PHE A 230 -44.00 -6.94 -10.94
C PHE A 230 -45.04 -6.64 -12.02
N LEU A 231 -46.33 -6.80 -11.71
CA LEU A 231 -47.42 -6.52 -12.65
C LEU A 231 -47.44 -5.04 -13.06
N VAL A 232 -47.41 -4.12 -12.08
CA VAL A 232 -47.44 -2.68 -12.34
C VAL A 232 -46.15 -2.21 -13.02
N SER A 233 -45.01 -2.81 -12.67
CA SER A 233 -43.72 -2.55 -13.31
C SER A 233 -43.74 -2.91 -14.80
N ALA A 234 -44.33 -4.05 -15.16
CA ALA A 234 -44.47 -4.46 -16.56
C ALA A 234 -45.33 -3.48 -17.37
N LEU A 235 -46.39 -2.91 -16.77
CA LEU A 235 -47.24 -1.90 -17.39
C LEU A 235 -46.57 -0.52 -17.49
N SER A 236 -45.82 -0.15 -16.45
CA SER A 236 -45.15 1.15 -16.36
C SER A 236 -43.97 1.27 -17.30
N GLY A 237 -43.16 0.23 -17.46
CA GLY A 237 -41.80 0.39 -18.00
C GLY A 237 -40.87 1.15 -17.04
N SER A 238 -39.57 1.03 -17.27
CA SER A 238 -38.55 1.74 -16.46
C SER A 238 -38.59 3.25 -16.75
N GLY A 239 -38.29 4.05 -15.73
CA GLY A 239 -38.30 5.52 -15.82
C GLY A 239 -37.04 6.13 -15.22
N ASN A 240 -36.78 7.39 -15.56
CA ASN A 240 -35.64 8.16 -15.05
C ASN A 240 -36.13 9.51 -14.50
N LEU A 241 -36.25 9.57 -13.17
CA LEU A 241 -36.77 10.74 -12.48
C LEU A 241 -35.90 11.99 -12.67
N SER A 242 -34.60 11.82 -12.96
CA SER A 242 -33.67 12.95 -13.17
C SER A 242 -33.99 13.78 -14.41
N VAL A 243 -34.61 13.16 -15.41
CA VAL A 243 -35.00 13.77 -16.70
C VAL A 243 -36.51 13.80 -16.90
N ARG A 244 -37.28 13.68 -15.81
CA ARG A 244 -38.75 13.68 -15.82
C ARG A 244 -39.34 12.59 -16.74
N SER A 245 -38.68 11.43 -16.82
CA SER A 245 -39.18 10.26 -17.53
C SER A 245 -39.87 9.32 -16.56
N TYR A 246 -41.17 9.09 -16.75
CA TYR A 246 -42.01 8.26 -15.88
C TYR A 246 -42.44 6.93 -16.54
N GLY A 247 -41.66 6.43 -17.50
CA GLY A 247 -42.04 5.27 -18.31
C GLY A 247 -43.28 5.56 -19.19
N ASN A 248 -44.07 4.52 -19.47
CA ASN A 248 -45.28 4.57 -20.29
C ASN A 248 -46.42 5.35 -19.62
N HIS A 249 -46.58 5.19 -18.30
CA HIS A 249 -47.69 5.78 -17.56
C HIS A 249 -47.25 6.28 -16.17
N MET A 250 -47.35 7.59 -15.94
CA MET A 250 -46.90 8.23 -14.69
C MET A 250 -47.56 7.64 -13.42
N LEU A 251 -48.84 7.25 -13.48
CA LEU A 251 -49.55 6.64 -12.35
C LEU A 251 -49.06 5.21 -12.07
N CYS A 252 -48.79 4.42 -13.12
CA CYS A 252 -48.20 3.10 -12.95
C CYS A 252 -46.78 3.21 -12.39
N TYR A 253 -45.99 4.18 -12.87
CA TYR A 253 -44.67 4.46 -12.33
C TYR A 253 -44.72 4.86 -10.87
N LEU A 254 -45.65 5.73 -10.46
CA LEU A 254 -45.84 6.10 -9.06
C LEU A 254 -46.19 4.88 -8.20
N ALA A 255 -47.11 4.02 -8.67
CA ALA A 255 -47.48 2.80 -7.96
C ALA A 255 -46.30 1.83 -7.82
N ALA A 256 -45.54 1.60 -8.91
CA ALA A 256 -44.32 0.79 -8.89
C ALA A 256 -43.24 1.39 -7.96
N ALA A 257 -43.04 2.71 -8.00
CA ALA A 257 -42.10 3.42 -7.15
C ALA A 257 -42.42 3.27 -5.66
N LEU A 258 -43.70 3.39 -5.28
CA LEU A 258 -44.14 3.22 -3.90
C LEU A 258 -44.01 1.77 -3.44
N LEU A 259 -44.46 0.80 -4.25
CA LEU A 259 -44.36 -0.63 -3.92
C LEU A 259 -42.90 -1.09 -3.83
N GLY A 260 -42.05 -0.71 -4.78
CA GLY A 260 -40.62 -1.00 -4.76
C GLY A 260 -39.92 -0.37 -3.56
N SER A 261 -40.27 0.86 -3.19
CA SER A 261 -39.74 1.51 -1.98
C SER A 261 -40.14 0.75 -0.71
N VAL A 262 -41.39 0.29 -0.61
CA VAL A 262 -41.86 -0.52 0.53
C VAL A 262 -41.14 -1.87 0.58
N LEU A 263 -40.99 -2.55 -0.55
CA LEU A 263 -40.24 -3.81 -0.64
C LEU A 263 -38.77 -3.65 -0.26
N ALA A 264 -38.12 -2.56 -0.69
CA ALA A 264 -36.74 -2.24 -0.30
C ALA A 264 -36.60 -1.98 1.21
N MET A 265 -37.57 -1.29 1.82
CA MET A 265 -37.62 -1.06 3.28
C MET A 265 -37.84 -2.37 4.04
N LEU A 266 -38.72 -3.25 3.57
CA LEU A 266 -38.97 -4.58 4.15
C LEU A 266 -37.73 -5.48 4.03
N LEU A 267 -37.06 -5.46 2.88
CA LEU A 267 -35.80 -6.18 2.66
C LEU A 267 -34.70 -5.67 3.59
N ALA A 268 -34.55 -4.34 3.73
CA ALA A 268 -33.58 -3.74 4.63
C ALA A 268 -33.80 -4.16 6.09
N LYS A 269 -35.06 -4.25 6.51
CA LYS A 269 -35.43 -4.71 7.84
C LYS A 269 -35.18 -6.22 8.02
N TRP A 270 -35.46 -7.02 6.99
CA TRP A 270 -35.11 -8.43 6.99
C TRP A 270 -33.60 -8.66 7.10
N ILE A 271 -32.78 -7.87 6.39
CA ILE A 271 -31.31 -7.94 6.47
C ILE A 271 -30.84 -7.58 7.88
N GLU A 272 -31.36 -6.50 8.48
CA GLU A 272 -31.01 -6.09 9.85
C GLU A 272 -31.29 -7.19 10.87
N ASN A 273 -32.45 -7.85 10.76
CA ASN A 273 -32.89 -8.87 11.71
C ASN A 273 -32.24 -10.24 11.47
N THR A 274 -31.94 -10.60 10.22
CA THR A 274 -31.43 -11.94 9.86
C THR A 274 -29.90 -11.98 9.88
N PHE A 275 -29.24 -10.96 9.31
CA PHE A 275 -27.79 -10.92 9.16
C PHE A 275 -27.21 -9.81 10.02
N ARG A 276 -27.19 -9.99 11.33
CA ARG A 276 -26.81 -8.93 12.29
C ARG A 276 -25.47 -8.25 11.96
N GLN A 277 -24.45 -9.01 11.57
CA GLN A 277 -23.12 -8.47 11.22
C GLN A 277 -23.10 -7.77 9.85
N ALA A 278 -23.64 -8.41 8.81
CA ALA A 278 -23.69 -7.82 7.47
C ALA A 278 -24.62 -6.60 7.44
N GLY A 279 -25.75 -6.64 8.14
CA GLY A 279 -26.66 -5.53 8.35
C GLY A 279 -25.99 -4.36 9.06
N ALA A 280 -25.18 -4.60 10.11
CA ALA A 280 -24.41 -3.54 10.76
C ALA A 280 -23.38 -2.88 9.82
N LEU A 281 -22.69 -3.68 8.99
CA LEU A 281 -21.74 -3.17 7.99
C LEU A 281 -22.45 -2.32 6.93
N ILE A 282 -23.57 -2.81 6.40
CA ILE A 282 -24.37 -2.09 5.39
C ILE A 282 -24.97 -0.82 6.01
N ALA A 283 -25.47 -0.86 7.24
CA ALA A 283 -25.96 0.32 7.95
C ALA A 283 -24.84 1.36 8.17
N PHE A 284 -23.63 0.91 8.46
CA PHE A 284 -22.46 1.79 8.59
C PHE A 284 -22.11 2.47 7.26
N ALA A 285 -22.10 1.74 6.15
CA ALA A 285 -21.97 2.33 4.81
C ALA A 285 -23.13 3.32 4.52
N GLY A 286 -24.35 2.97 4.93
CA GLY A 286 -25.55 3.79 4.87
C GLY A 286 -25.46 5.13 5.60
N SER A 287 -24.63 5.21 6.64
CA SER A 287 -24.35 6.46 7.36
C SER A 287 -23.43 7.43 6.61
N HIS A 288 -22.77 6.97 5.53
CA HIS A 288 -21.83 7.73 4.70
C HIS A 288 -22.29 7.89 3.23
N THR A 289 -23.55 7.61 2.92
CA THR A 289 -24.10 7.61 1.54
C THR A 289 -23.93 8.93 0.79
N MET A 290 -23.78 10.07 1.49
CA MET A 290 -23.58 11.37 0.85
C MET A 290 -22.30 11.43 0.01
N ALA A 291 -21.18 10.90 0.53
CA ALA A 291 -19.93 10.91 -0.21
C ALA A 291 -20.00 9.96 -1.42
N VAL A 292 -20.52 8.76 -1.22
CA VAL A 292 -20.72 7.76 -2.29
C VAL A 292 -21.63 8.32 -3.40
N LEU A 293 -22.77 8.92 -3.03
CA LEU A 293 -23.69 9.54 -4.00
C LEU A 293 -23.00 10.62 -4.84
N CYS A 294 -22.20 11.48 -4.23
CA CYS A 294 -21.59 12.61 -4.93
C CYS A 294 -20.31 12.26 -5.70
N LEU A 295 -19.56 11.23 -5.29
CA LEU A 295 -18.21 10.96 -5.83
C LEU A 295 -18.07 9.63 -6.60
N HIS A 296 -19.08 8.76 -6.66
CA HIS A 296 -18.92 7.44 -7.29
C HIS A 296 -18.50 7.51 -8.77
N LEU A 297 -19.07 8.41 -9.59
CA LEU A 297 -18.67 8.55 -10.99
C LEU A 297 -17.18 8.92 -11.14
N PHE A 298 -16.67 9.74 -10.23
CA PHE A 298 -15.26 10.08 -10.19
C PHE A 298 -14.40 8.89 -9.79
N VAL A 299 -14.83 8.09 -8.82
CA VAL A 299 -14.14 6.84 -8.47
C VAL A 299 -14.16 5.85 -9.62
N PHE A 300 -15.29 5.71 -10.34
CA PHE A 300 -15.39 4.85 -11.52
C PHE A 300 -14.42 5.29 -12.61
N MET A 301 -14.31 6.60 -12.88
CA MET A 301 -13.31 7.14 -13.80
C MET A 301 -11.88 6.74 -13.40
N LEU A 302 -11.53 6.83 -12.11
CA LEU A 302 -10.20 6.45 -11.63
C LEU A 302 -9.93 4.94 -11.79
N ILE A 303 -10.89 4.10 -11.40
CA ILE A 303 -10.76 2.63 -11.47
C ILE A 303 -10.72 2.17 -12.93
N SER A 304 -11.62 2.67 -13.77
CA SER A 304 -11.66 2.37 -15.21
C SER A 304 -10.42 2.86 -15.94
N GLY A 305 -9.85 4.01 -15.54
CA GLY A 305 -8.56 4.47 -16.06
C GLY A 305 -7.43 3.49 -15.72
N GLY A 306 -7.45 2.92 -14.51
CA GLY A 306 -6.55 1.84 -14.12
C GLY A 306 -6.67 0.59 -14.99
N TYR A 307 -7.89 0.17 -15.33
CA TYR A 307 -8.11 -0.97 -16.24
C TYR A 307 -7.48 -0.74 -17.60
N GLY A 308 -7.68 0.44 -18.20
CA GLY A 308 -7.13 0.78 -19.50
C GLY A 308 -5.61 0.69 -19.54
N VAL A 309 -4.93 1.04 -18.44
CA VAL A 309 -3.46 0.97 -18.39
C VAL A 309 -2.96 -0.46 -18.15
N LEU A 310 -3.73 -1.28 -17.44
CA LEU A 310 -3.41 -2.69 -17.23
C LEU A 310 -3.77 -3.58 -18.43
N GLY A 311 -4.27 -3.00 -19.54
CA GLY A 311 -4.77 -3.76 -20.69
C GLY A 311 -6.01 -4.61 -20.35
N ILE A 312 -6.70 -4.27 -19.26
CA ILE A 312 -7.91 -4.98 -18.80
C ILE A 312 -9.11 -4.41 -19.54
N ASP A 313 -9.87 -5.29 -20.20
CA ASP A 313 -11.16 -4.94 -20.78
C ASP A 313 -12.20 -4.67 -19.67
N GLY A 314 -12.28 -3.41 -19.25
CA GLY A 314 -13.19 -2.93 -18.20
C GLY A 314 -14.68 -2.96 -18.57
N SER A 315 -15.05 -3.36 -19.80
CA SER A 315 -16.44 -3.46 -20.23
C SER A 315 -17.18 -4.65 -19.60
N ARG A 316 -16.45 -5.65 -19.12
CA ARG A 316 -17.05 -6.86 -18.53
C ARG A 316 -17.72 -6.56 -17.20
N ASN A 317 -18.88 -7.17 -16.97
CA ASN A 317 -19.67 -7.02 -15.74
C ASN A 317 -18.86 -7.24 -14.45
N LEU A 318 -17.88 -8.16 -14.46
CA LEU A 318 -17.00 -8.40 -13.31
C LEU A 318 -16.26 -7.13 -12.87
N TRP A 319 -15.71 -6.37 -13.82
CA TRP A 319 -14.93 -5.16 -13.55
C TRP A 319 -15.82 -3.98 -13.14
N LYS A 320 -17.05 -3.94 -13.66
CA LYS A 320 -18.08 -3.00 -13.20
C LYS A 320 -18.50 -3.25 -11.74
N LEU A 321 -18.57 -4.52 -11.31
CA LEU A 321 -18.76 -4.84 -9.89
C LEU A 321 -17.62 -4.31 -9.02
N TRP A 322 -16.38 -4.41 -9.49
CA TRP A 322 -15.21 -3.86 -8.80
C TRP A 322 -15.22 -2.33 -8.72
N GLU A 323 -15.71 -1.63 -9.74
CA GLU A 323 -15.93 -0.17 -9.68
C GLU A 323 -16.90 0.20 -8.54
N ILE A 324 -18.04 -0.51 -8.47
CA ILE A 324 -19.07 -0.30 -7.43
C ILE A 324 -18.52 -0.59 -6.03
N LEU A 325 -17.84 -1.72 -5.85
CA LEU A 325 -17.22 -2.09 -4.58
C LEU A 325 -16.13 -1.08 -4.19
N GLY A 326 -15.28 -0.69 -5.15
CA GLY A 326 -14.24 0.31 -4.97
C GLY A 326 -14.78 1.65 -4.52
N ALA A 327 -15.93 2.10 -5.05
CA ALA A 327 -16.59 3.32 -4.59
C ALA A 327 -16.99 3.26 -3.11
N PHE A 328 -17.52 2.14 -2.61
CA PHE A 328 -17.80 2.00 -1.18
C PHE A 328 -16.51 1.91 -0.35
N VAL A 329 -15.52 1.14 -0.78
CA VAL A 329 -14.26 0.93 -0.05
C VAL A 329 -13.46 2.22 0.08
N LEU A 330 -13.39 3.05 -0.98
CA LEU A 330 -12.60 4.28 -1.02
C LEU A 330 -13.31 5.45 -0.33
N LEU A 331 -14.64 5.53 -0.45
CA LEU A 331 -15.42 6.70 0.01
C LEU A 331 -16.02 6.51 1.40
N VAL A 332 -16.09 5.29 1.93
CA VAL A 332 -16.50 5.02 3.31
C VAL A 332 -15.26 5.06 4.22
N PRO A 333 -15.17 6.01 5.18
CA PRO A 333 -13.98 6.20 6.00
C PRO A 333 -13.47 4.95 6.74
N PHE A 334 -12.32 4.43 6.34
CA PHE A 334 -11.66 3.28 6.97
C PHE A 334 -11.35 3.49 8.46
N TYR A 335 -11.06 4.72 8.90
CA TYR A 335 -10.64 4.98 10.28
C TYR A 335 -11.78 4.85 11.32
N ARG A 336 -13.05 4.96 10.90
CA ARG A 336 -14.22 4.75 11.79
C ARG A 336 -14.61 3.28 11.98
N TRP A 337 -13.95 2.35 11.29
CA TRP A 337 -14.13 0.92 11.54
C TRP A 337 -13.75 0.52 12.99
N ARG A 338 -12.99 1.38 13.68
CA ARG A 338 -12.64 1.24 15.11
C ARG A 338 -13.80 1.56 16.07
N LEU A 339 -14.86 2.20 15.58
CA LEU A 339 -16.07 2.57 16.34
C LEU A 339 -17.25 1.62 16.11
N LEU A 340 -17.08 0.58 15.28
CA LEU A 340 -17.88 -0.63 15.49
C LEU A 340 -17.55 -1.14 16.90
N PRO A 341 -18.57 -1.53 17.70
CA PRO A 341 -18.33 -2.16 18.98
C PRO A 341 -17.20 -3.17 18.82
N ARG A 342 -16.25 -3.13 19.76
CA ARG A 342 -15.06 -4.00 19.81
C ARG A 342 -15.44 -5.46 20.10
N GLU A 343 -16.58 -5.91 19.58
CA GLU A 343 -16.98 -7.31 19.58
C GLU A 343 -16.27 -8.01 18.43
N LYS A 344 -15.09 -8.56 18.77
CA LYS A 344 -14.42 -9.71 18.14
C LYS A 344 -14.58 -9.87 16.61
N GLY A 345 -13.80 -9.06 15.89
CA GLY A 345 -12.99 -9.40 14.70
C GLY A 345 -13.36 -10.56 13.76
N ASP A 346 -14.02 -10.24 12.64
CA ASP A 346 -14.05 -11.11 11.44
C ASP A 346 -13.59 -10.43 10.13
N TRP A 347 -13.91 -9.16 9.83
CA TRP A 347 -13.54 -8.55 8.53
C TRP A 347 -12.02 -8.44 8.30
N GLN A 348 -11.25 -8.12 9.35
CA GLN A 348 -9.79 -8.04 9.24
C GLN A 348 -9.20 -9.40 8.95
N LYS A 349 -9.79 -10.47 9.51
CA LYS A 349 -9.36 -11.84 9.22
C LYS A 349 -9.65 -12.19 7.77
N THR A 350 -10.82 -11.83 7.24
CA THR A 350 -11.16 -12.03 5.83
C THR A 350 -10.19 -11.29 4.91
N VAL A 351 -9.94 -10.00 5.16
CA VAL A 351 -9.01 -9.19 4.34
C VAL A 351 -7.58 -9.72 4.46
N CYS A 352 -7.10 -10.04 5.66
CA CYS A 352 -5.78 -10.65 5.84
C CYS A 352 -5.69 -12.02 5.16
N GLY A 353 -6.75 -12.84 5.22
CA GLY A 353 -6.81 -14.14 4.55
C GLY A 353 -6.75 -14.00 3.02
N LEU A 354 -7.47 -13.03 2.45
CA LEU A 354 -7.39 -12.72 1.02
C LEU A 354 -6.01 -12.20 0.62
N LEU A 355 -5.42 -11.28 1.37
CA LEU A 355 -4.06 -10.78 1.10
C LEU A 355 -3.01 -11.90 1.17
N LEU A 356 -3.13 -12.80 2.16
CA LEU A 356 -2.25 -13.96 2.30
C LEU A 356 -2.42 -14.91 1.09
N LEU A 357 -3.65 -15.19 0.70
CA LEU A 357 -3.95 -16.03 -0.45
C LEU A 357 -3.36 -15.42 -1.74
N VAL A 358 -3.56 -14.13 -1.96
CA VAL A 358 -2.99 -13.42 -3.12
C VAL A 358 -1.47 -13.44 -3.07
N LEU A 359 -0.84 -13.14 -1.92
CA LEU A 359 0.61 -13.17 -1.74
C LEU A 359 1.24 -14.52 -2.12
N VAL A 360 0.56 -15.63 -1.81
CA VAL A 360 1.06 -16.98 -2.11
C VAL A 360 0.81 -17.37 -3.57
N LEU A 361 -0.32 -16.96 -4.16
CA LEU A 361 -0.76 -17.49 -5.46
C LEU A 361 -0.41 -16.61 -6.66
N TRP A 362 -0.18 -15.31 -6.48
CA TRP A 362 -0.09 -14.37 -7.62
C TRP A 362 1.06 -14.67 -8.59
N SER A 363 2.16 -15.25 -8.10
CA SER A 363 3.35 -15.57 -8.90
C SER A 363 3.26 -16.91 -9.63
N LEU A 364 2.31 -17.79 -9.27
CA LEU A 364 2.19 -19.12 -9.88
C LEU A 364 2.01 -19.09 -11.40
N PRO A 365 1.24 -18.16 -12.00
CA PRO A 365 1.14 -18.08 -13.47
C PRO A 365 2.45 -17.67 -14.17
N LEU A 366 3.47 -17.23 -13.41
CA LEU A 366 4.74 -16.72 -13.94
C LEU A 366 5.88 -17.73 -13.85
N VAL A 367 5.76 -18.80 -13.06
CA VAL A 367 6.87 -19.75 -12.82
C VAL A 367 7.27 -20.52 -14.07
N GLY A 368 6.39 -20.66 -15.07
CA GLY A 368 6.68 -21.32 -16.35
C GLY A 368 7.19 -20.38 -17.45
N LYS A 369 7.57 -19.14 -17.15
CA LYS A 369 7.83 -18.13 -18.18
C LYS A 369 9.24 -17.54 -18.06
N GLY A 370 9.93 -17.43 -19.18
CA GLY A 370 11.24 -16.78 -19.35
C GLY A 370 12.40 -17.77 -19.42
N ILE A 371 13.28 -17.58 -20.41
CA ILE A 371 14.59 -18.22 -20.51
C ILE A 371 15.67 -17.14 -20.61
N ASP A 372 16.31 -16.89 -19.48
CA ASP A 372 17.50 -16.03 -19.40
C ASP A 372 18.75 -16.82 -19.79
N VAL A 373 19.41 -16.34 -20.84
CA VAL A 373 20.61 -16.97 -21.42
C VAL A 373 21.91 -16.46 -20.81
N ARG A 374 21.85 -15.57 -19.80
CA ARG A 374 22.99 -14.94 -19.12
C ARG A 374 23.16 -15.48 -17.70
N ASP A 375 22.61 -14.79 -16.70
CA ASP A 375 22.79 -15.11 -15.29
C ASP A 375 22.29 -16.50 -14.92
N THR A 376 21.08 -16.83 -15.37
CA THR A 376 20.44 -18.12 -15.12
C THR A 376 21.24 -19.28 -15.72
N GLY A 377 21.87 -19.07 -16.87
CA GLY A 377 22.80 -20.05 -17.47
C GLY A 377 23.98 -20.37 -16.55
N SER A 378 24.57 -19.34 -15.93
CA SER A 378 25.64 -19.50 -14.95
C SER A 378 25.15 -20.27 -13.70
N TYR A 379 23.97 -19.94 -13.17
CA TYR A 379 23.41 -20.62 -11.99
C TYR A 379 23.18 -22.10 -12.24
N LEU A 380 22.56 -22.43 -13.38
CA LEU A 380 22.26 -23.81 -13.74
C LEU A 380 23.52 -24.63 -14.00
N THR A 381 24.56 -24.03 -14.58
CA THR A 381 25.88 -24.67 -14.72
C THR A 381 26.47 -25.02 -13.36
N LYS A 382 26.43 -24.09 -12.40
CA LYS A 382 26.89 -24.32 -11.03
C LYS A 382 26.07 -25.37 -10.28
N TYR A 383 24.75 -25.38 -10.45
CA TYR A 383 23.87 -26.38 -9.82
C TYR A 383 24.11 -27.79 -10.37
N ARG A 384 24.45 -27.89 -11.66
CA ARG A 384 24.76 -29.16 -12.33
C ARG A 384 26.04 -29.79 -11.80
N TYR A 385 27.09 -28.99 -11.61
CA TYR A 385 28.44 -29.50 -11.34
C TYR A 385 28.86 -29.48 -9.86
N ILE A 386 28.04 -28.98 -8.93
CA ILE A 386 28.42 -28.90 -7.50
C ILE A 386 28.75 -30.24 -6.84
N PHE A 387 28.29 -31.36 -7.40
CA PHE A 387 28.60 -32.71 -6.93
C PHE A 387 29.58 -33.46 -7.82
N ASP A 388 30.14 -32.81 -8.86
CA ASP A 388 31.16 -33.36 -9.76
C ASP A 388 32.52 -32.70 -9.47
N PRO A 389 33.44 -33.38 -8.76
CA PRO A 389 34.73 -32.80 -8.40
C PRO A 389 35.66 -32.61 -9.61
N SER A 390 35.31 -33.12 -10.80
CA SER A 390 36.09 -32.94 -12.02
C SER A 390 35.90 -31.58 -12.69
N VAL A 391 34.91 -30.79 -12.25
CA VAL A 391 34.57 -29.49 -12.83
C VAL A 391 34.53 -28.43 -11.73
N LYS A 392 35.46 -27.47 -11.75
CA LYS A 392 35.66 -26.50 -10.65
C LYS A 392 35.00 -25.15 -10.91
N VAL A 393 33.70 -25.14 -11.22
CA VAL A 393 32.94 -23.89 -11.51
C VAL A 393 32.26 -23.25 -10.30
N ASN A 394 32.24 -23.95 -9.16
CA ASN A 394 31.56 -23.51 -7.94
C ASN A 394 32.47 -22.63 -7.07
N GLU A 395 31.90 -21.55 -6.53
CA GLU A 395 32.67 -20.50 -5.88
C GLU A 395 32.27 -20.33 -4.41
N LEU A 396 33.23 -19.96 -3.57
CA LEU A 396 33.03 -19.79 -2.13
C LEU A 396 31.91 -18.80 -1.80
N HIS A 397 31.78 -17.75 -2.60
CA HIS A 397 30.96 -16.60 -2.29
C HIS A 397 29.46 -16.74 -2.65
N TYR A 398 29.09 -17.82 -3.37
CA TYR A 398 27.70 -18.19 -3.69
C TYR A 398 27.34 -19.62 -3.25
N PHE A 399 28.30 -20.34 -2.67
CA PHE A 399 28.27 -21.77 -2.38
C PHE A 399 26.97 -22.28 -1.75
N LEU A 400 26.44 -21.64 -0.71
CA LEU A 400 25.22 -22.17 -0.06
C LEU A 400 24.00 -22.10 -0.97
N GLY A 401 23.94 -21.09 -1.84
CA GLY A 401 22.89 -20.97 -2.85
C GLY A 401 23.05 -22.03 -3.92
N GLU A 402 24.28 -22.26 -4.35
CA GLU A 402 24.66 -23.31 -5.30
C GLU A 402 24.34 -24.71 -4.75
N LEU A 403 24.62 -24.98 -3.47
CA LEU A 403 24.34 -26.25 -2.82
C LEU A 403 22.83 -26.50 -2.76
N ALA A 404 22.05 -25.51 -2.32
CA ALA A 404 20.60 -25.63 -2.25
C ALA A 404 19.97 -25.83 -3.64
N GLY A 405 20.42 -25.06 -4.64
CA GLY A 405 19.99 -25.21 -6.04
C GLY A 405 20.38 -26.55 -6.63
N GLY A 406 21.62 -27.00 -6.39
CA GLY A 406 22.16 -28.28 -6.83
C GLY A 406 21.43 -29.48 -6.24
N ILE A 407 21.03 -29.43 -4.96
CA ILE A 407 20.17 -30.47 -4.36
C ILE A 407 18.84 -30.59 -5.12
N ILE A 408 18.17 -29.46 -5.38
CA ILE A 408 16.90 -29.46 -6.13
C ILE A 408 17.13 -29.96 -7.57
N TYR A 409 18.23 -29.53 -8.19
CA TYR A 409 18.63 -29.95 -9.53
C TYR A 409 18.87 -31.46 -9.61
N ALA A 410 19.54 -32.06 -8.62
CA ALA A 410 19.85 -33.48 -8.56
C ALA A 410 18.60 -34.34 -8.26
N LEU A 411 17.71 -33.87 -7.38
CA LEU A 411 16.47 -34.57 -7.02
C LEU A 411 15.40 -34.58 -8.12
N THR A 412 15.53 -33.70 -9.12
CA THR A 412 14.52 -33.47 -10.15
C THR A 412 15.02 -33.98 -11.51
N PRO A 413 14.51 -35.08 -12.08
CA PRO A 413 15.03 -35.63 -13.34
C PRO A 413 14.56 -34.85 -14.58
N VAL A 414 13.31 -34.36 -14.60
CA VAL A 414 12.70 -33.57 -15.68
C VAL A 414 12.10 -32.27 -15.11
N ARG A 415 11.92 -31.22 -15.92
CA ARG A 415 11.36 -29.93 -15.49
C ARG A 415 12.17 -29.24 -14.39
N LYS A 416 13.51 -29.39 -14.43
CA LYS A 416 14.42 -28.85 -13.40
C LYS A 416 14.27 -27.34 -13.21
N VAL A 417 14.15 -26.57 -14.30
CA VAL A 417 14.00 -25.10 -14.22
C VAL A 417 12.65 -24.73 -13.59
N LEU A 418 11.58 -25.44 -13.93
CA LEU A 418 10.27 -25.21 -13.32
C LEU A 418 10.31 -25.45 -11.81
N ALA A 419 10.94 -26.53 -11.35
CA ALA A 419 11.10 -26.83 -9.93
C ALA A 419 11.90 -25.72 -9.21
N LEU A 420 12.98 -25.22 -9.83
CA LEU A 420 13.76 -24.10 -9.29
C LEU A 420 12.97 -22.79 -9.27
N ASN A 421 12.13 -22.51 -10.27
CA ASN A 421 11.25 -21.33 -10.31
C ASN A 421 10.19 -21.38 -9.20
N VAL A 422 9.59 -22.55 -8.97
CA VAL A 422 8.64 -22.76 -7.86
C VAL A 422 9.36 -22.58 -6.51
N ALA A 423 10.54 -23.18 -6.34
CA ALA A 423 11.34 -23.02 -5.12
C ALA A 423 11.69 -21.55 -4.85
N SER A 424 12.11 -20.81 -5.87
CA SER A 424 12.39 -19.37 -5.78
C SER A 424 11.17 -18.58 -5.32
N SER A 425 10.00 -18.83 -5.92
CA SER A 425 8.76 -18.19 -5.52
C SER A 425 8.42 -18.47 -4.05
N LEU A 426 8.60 -19.70 -3.58
CA LEU A 426 8.37 -20.06 -2.17
C LEU A 426 9.34 -19.36 -1.22
N VAL A 427 10.62 -19.24 -1.59
CA VAL A 427 11.65 -18.54 -0.80
C VAL A 427 11.28 -17.05 -0.65
N TYR A 428 10.87 -16.39 -1.73
CA TYR A 428 10.44 -14.99 -1.67
C TYR A 428 9.15 -14.79 -0.87
N VAL A 429 8.18 -15.69 -0.98
CA VAL A 429 6.96 -15.66 -0.16
C VAL A 429 7.31 -15.82 1.32
N ALA A 430 8.20 -16.75 1.67
CA ALA A 430 8.65 -16.93 3.04
C ALA A 430 9.35 -15.67 3.59
N ALA A 431 10.20 -15.03 2.78
CA ALA A 431 10.83 -13.76 3.14
C ALA A 431 9.77 -12.65 3.37
N ALA A 432 8.81 -12.50 2.46
CA ALA A 432 7.73 -11.52 2.57
C ALA A 432 6.88 -11.73 3.83
N LEU A 433 6.59 -12.97 4.22
CA LEU A 433 5.87 -13.31 5.45
C LEU A 433 6.66 -12.94 6.71
N LEU A 434 7.97 -13.20 6.73
CA LEU A 434 8.85 -12.78 7.83
C LEU A 434 8.91 -11.26 7.95
N THR A 435 9.00 -10.55 6.82
CA THR A 435 8.95 -9.08 6.80
C THR A 435 7.59 -8.57 7.30
N ALA A 436 6.48 -9.18 6.88
CA ALA A 436 5.15 -8.84 7.38
C ALA A 436 5.07 -9.02 8.91
N TYR A 437 5.62 -10.12 9.44
CA TYR A 437 5.70 -10.36 10.89
C TYR A 437 6.50 -9.27 11.62
N VAL A 438 7.62 -8.82 11.06
CA VAL A 438 8.40 -7.70 11.60
C VAL A 438 7.59 -6.39 11.56
N LEU A 439 6.98 -6.06 10.42
CA LEU A 439 6.22 -4.84 10.23
C LEU A 439 4.96 -4.76 11.10
N GLN A 440 4.34 -5.89 11.45
CA GLN A 440 3.18 -5.95 12.36
C GLN A 440 3.48 -5.39 13.76
N LYS A 441 4.75 -5.26 14.14
CA LYS A 441 5.15 -4.60 15.39
C LYS A 441 4.92 -3.09 15.38
N VAL A 442 4.81 -2.47 14.20
CA VAL A 442 4.65 -1.01 14.04
C VAL A 442 3.47 -0.60 13.15
N LEU A 443 2.97 -1.52 12.32
CA LEU A 443 1.84 -1.32 11.41
C LEU A 443 0.66 -2.26 11.73
N PRO A 444 -0.58 -1.88 11.37
CA PRO A 444 -1.71 -2.80 11.38
C PRO A 444 -1.46 -4.02 10.47
N ARG A 445 -1.95 -5.20 10.85
CA ARG A 445 -1.75 -6.47 10.10
C ARG A 445 -2.08 -6.37 8.61
N VAL A 446 -3.19 -5.71 8.28
CA VAL A 446 -3.61 -5.49 6.89
C VAL A 446 -2.55 -4.72 6.10
N LEU A 447 -2.01 -3.63 6.68
CA LEU A 447 -1.02 -2.80 6.00
C LEU A 447 0.35 -3.49 5.93
N ALA A 448 0.74 -4.22 6.97
CA ALA A 448 1.97 -5.02 6.96
C ALA A 448 1.93 -6.11 5.86
N LEU A 449 0.81 -6.81 5.71
CA LEU A 449 0.62 -7.79 4.62
C LEU A 449 0.55 -7.11 3.26
N ALA A 450 -0.08 -5.94 3.16
CA ALA A 450 -0.11 -5.17 1.93
C ALA A 450 1.31 -4.73 1.49
N CYS A 451 2.15 -4.25 2.41
CA CYS A 451 3.56 -3.95 2.10
C CYS A 451 4.35 -5.19 1.66
N ALA A 452 4.10 -6.35 2.28
CA ALA A 452 4.73 -7.60 1.90
C ALA A 452 4.32 -8.05 0.48
N LEU A 453 3.03 -7.95 0.16
CA LEU A 453 2.51 -8.20 -1.19
C LEU A 453 3.13 -7.24 -2.21
N THR A 454 3.10 -5.94 -1.94
CA THR A 454 3.73 -4.93 -2.80
C THR A 454 5.20 -5.24 -3.04
N GLY A 455 5.96 -5.58 -1.99
CA GLY A 455 7.38 -5.92 -2.15
C GLY A 455 7.62 -7.19 -2.96
N SER A 456 6.74 -8.18 -2.86
CA SER A 456 6.86 -9.42 -3.64
C SER A 456 6.79 -9.18 -5.15
N PHE A 457 6.03 -8.18 -5.62
CA PHE A 457 5.93 -7.83 -7.03
C PHE A 457 7.25 -7.38 -7.66
N TYR A 458 8.23 -7.01 -6.84
CA TYR A 458 9.56 -6.62 -7.30
C TYR A 458 10.57 -7.75 -7.17
N GLY A 459 10.51 -8.54 -6.08
CA GLY A 459 11.47 -9.61 -5.84
C GLY A 459 11.27 -10.84 -6.72
N ILE A 460 10.04 -11.33 -6.83
CA ILE A 460 9.73 -12.59 -7.55
C ILE A 460 9.88 -12.43 -9.07
N THR A 461 9.71 -11.22 -9.58
CA THR A 461 9.61 -10.91 -11.02
C THR A 461 10.93 -10.55 -11.66
N TRP A 462 11.98 -10.30 -10.87
CA TRP A 462 13.32 -10.08 -11.39
C TRP A 462 13.87 -11.39 -11.95
N ILE A 463 14.64 -12.16 -11.17
CA ILE A 463 15.10 -13.48 -11.60
C ILE A 463 14.20 -14.55 -11.00
N ARG A 464 13.55 -15.33 -11.87
CA ARG A 464 12.58 -16.36 -11.48
C ARG A 464 13.24 -17.63 -10.97
N THR A 465 14.32 -18.06 -11.62
CA THR A 465 15.11 -19.22 -11.17
C THR A 465 15.69 -18.94 -9.80
N LEU A 466 15.68 -19.95 -8.92
CA LEU A 466 16.25 -19.84 -7.58
C LEU A 466 17.68 -19.31 -7.70
N ASN A 467 17.97 -18.22 -6.98
CA ASN A 467 19.21 -17.47 -7.08
C ASN A 467 19.63 -16.95 -5.69
N TRP A 468 20.84 -16.42 -5.59
CA TRP A 468 21.38 -15.90 -4.33
C TRP A 468 20.60 -14.71 -3.76
N ASN A 469 19.93 -13.88 -4.57
CA ASN A 469 19.15 -12.74 -4.05
C ASN A 469 17.93 -13.24 -3.26
N ALA A 470 17.29 -14.32 -3.71
CA ALA A 470 16.18 -14.95 -3.01
C ALA A 470 16.60 -15.42 -1.60
N TRP A 471 17.71 -16.14 -1.53
CA TRP A 471 18.28 -16.61 -0.26
C TRP A 471 18.71 -15.47 0.65
N THR A 472 19.40 -14.49 0.08
CA THR A 472 19.89 -13.30 0.77
C THR A 472 18.76 -12.58 1.50
N VAL A 473 17.65 -12.34 0.80
CA VAL A 473 16.49 -11.64 1.35
C VAL A 473 15.75 -12.46 2.41
N LEU A 474 15.65 -13.79 2.24
CA LEU A 474 15.08 -14.68 3.25
C LEU A 474 15.88 -14.64 4.56
N PHE A 475 17.20 -14.81 4.46
CA PHE A 475 18.08 -14.84 5.64
C PHE A 475 18.23 -13.47 6.29
N LEU A 476 18.21 -12.37 5.52
CA LEU A 476 18.13 -11.02 6.07
C LEU A 476 16.83 -10.82 6.86
N SER A 477 15.69 -11.26 6.32
CA SER A 477 14.38 -11.16 6.98
C SER A 477 14.32 -11.99 8.26
N ALA A 478 14.84 -13.22 8.22
CA ALA A 478 14.93 -14.11 9.38
C ALA A 478 15.87 -13.54 10.45
N GLY A 479 17.07 -13.10 10.06
CA GLY A 479 18.05 -12.48 10.95
C GLY A 479 17.52 -11.22 11.61
N LEU A 480 16.80 -10.35 10.89
CA LEU A 480 16.14 -9.17 11.44
C LEU A 480 15.02 -9.55 12.42
N ALA A 481 14.20 -10.55 12.09
CA ALA A 481 13.14 -11.01 12.99
C ALA A 481 13.70 -11.55 14.32
N LEU A 482 14.80 -12.33 14.25
CA LEU A 482 15.54 -12.84 15.40
C LEU A 482 16.21 -11.71 16.20
N LEU A 483 16.83 -10.76 15.52
CA LEU A 483 17.45 -9.58 16.14
C LEU A 483 16.42 -8.83 16.97
N LEU A 484 15.28 -8.46 16.36
CA LEU A 484 14.23 -7.74 17.06
C LEU A 484 13.62 -8.56 18.21
N ALA A 485 13.50 -9.88 18.06
CA ALA A 485 13.08 -10.76 19.15
C ALA A 485 14.09 -10.76 20.32
N GLY A 486 15.40 -10.78 20.01
CA GLY A 486 16.46 -10.71 21.00
C GLY A 486 16.52 -9.37 21.72
N LEU A 487 16.30 -8.27 21.00
CA LEU A 487 16.18 -6.93 21.58
C LEU A 487 14.94 -6.84 22.50
N GLN A 488 13.77 -7.31 22.07
CA GLN A 488 12.55 -7.27 22.89
C GLN A 488 12.67 -8.13 24.15
N LYS A 489 13.26 -9.32 24.04
CA LYS A 489 13.40 -10.27 25.16
C LYS A 489 14.66 -10.03 26.00
N ASN A 490 15.49 -9.03 25.67
CA ASN A 490 16.81 -8.79 26.27
C ASN A 490 17.67 -10.06 26.36
N SER A 491 17.65 -10.91 25.32
CA SER A 491 18.19 -12.27 25.39
C SER A 491 19.35 -12.49 24.44
N GLN A 492 20.52 -12.76 25.03
CA GLN A 492 21.77 -13.08 24.32
C GLN A 492 21.64 -14.31 23.41
N LYS A 493 20.79 -15.30 23.75
CA LYS A 493 20.54 -16.48 22.91
C LYS A 493 19.91 -16.14 21.55
N TRP A 494 18.93 -15.22 21.55
CA TRP A 494 18.25 -14.78 20.33
C TRP A 494 19.14 -13.84 19.51
N LEU A 495 19.95 -13.01 20.19
CA LEU A 495 20.97 -12.20 19.53
C LEU A 495 22.05 -13.08 18.87
N ALA A 496 22.46 -14.17 19.52
CA ALA A 496 23.36 -15.15 18.92
C ALA A 496 22.76 -15.85 17.70
N ALA A 497 21.49 -16.25 17.76
CA ALA A 497 20.79 -16.79 16.60
C ALA A 497 20.72 -15.77 15.44
N ALA A 498 20.47 -14.49 15.74
CA ALA A 498 20.47 -13.42 14.73
C ALA A 498 21.86 -13.23 14.09
N GLY A 499 22.92 -13.14 14.90
CA GLY A 499 24.29 -13.04 14.41
C GLY A 499 24.69 -14.24 13.54
N PHE A 500 24.32 -15.45 13.95
CA PHE A 500 24.55 -16.68 13.19
C PHE A 500 23.88 -16.64 11.81
N VAL A 501 22.58 -16.34 11.77
CA VAL A 501 21.79 -16.29 10.53
C VAL A 501 22.28 -15.19 9.58
N LEU A 502 22.72 -14.04 10.11
CA LEU A 502 23.26 -12.97 9.28
C LEU A 502 24.68 -13.27 8.76
N ALA A 503 25.53 -13.94 9.56
CA ALA A 503 26.88 -14.32 9.15
C ALA A 503 26.91 -15.48 8.15
N ILE A 504 26.08 -16.51 8.34
CA ILE A 504 25.98 -17.61 7.37
C ILE A 504 25.48 -17.11 6.00
N ASN A 505 24.79 -15.97 5.98
CA ASN A 505 24.32 -15.33 4.76
C ASN A 505 25.45 -14.86 3.83
N THR A 506 26.66 -14.64 4.36
CA THR A 506 27.87 -14.29 3.59
C THR A 506 28.23 -15.35 2.54
N TYR A 507 27.82 -16.61 2.73
CA TYR A 507 28.07 -17.71 1.79
C TYR A 507 26.96 -17.89 0.74
N PHE A 508 25.86 -17.13 0.84
CA PHE A 508 24.94 -16.96 -0.29
C PHE A 508 25.38 -15.81 -1.20
N ARG A 509 26.00 -14.77 -0.62
CA ARG A 509 26.58 -13.63 -1.34
C ARG A 509 27.54 -12.91 -0.41
N MET A 510 28.82 -12.79 -0.79
CA MET A 510 29.86 -12.17 0.05
C MET A 510 29.50 -10.78 0.61
N PRO A 511 28.97 -9.83 -0.20
CA PRO A 511 28.48 -8.54 0.29
C PRO A 511 27.53 -8.59 1.50
N ASN A 512 26.86 -9.73 1.74
CA ASN A 512 26.01 -9.92 2.92
C ASN A 512 26.77 -9.85 4.24
N MET A 513 28.11 -9.89 4.25
CA MET A 513 28.90 -9.58 5.45
C MET A 513 28.55 -8.20 6.04
N LEU A 514 28.11 -7.25 5.22
CA LEU A 514 27.65 -5.93 5.67
C LEU A 514 26.39 -6.03 6.56
N PHE A 515 25.64 -7.13 6.53
CA PHE A 515 24.51 -7.36 7.44
C PHE A 515 24.95 -7.43 8.91
N LEU A 516 26.21 -7.75 9.18
CA LEU A 516 26.78 -7.73 10.53
C LEU A 516 26.81 -6.31 11.14
N ALA A 517 26.71 -5.26 10.33
CA ALA A 517 26.52 -3.90 10.81
C ALA A 517 25.23 -3.71 11.63
N LEU A 518 24.24 -4.61 11.50
CA LEU A 518 23.06 -4.62 12.36
C LEU A 518 23.40 -4.86 13.85
N MET A 519 24.63 -5.30 14.18
CA MET A 519 25.14 -5.27 15.55
C MET A 519 25.08 -3.87 16.16
N ALA A 520 25.23 -2.80 15.34
CA ALA A 520 25.09 -1.42 15.79
C ALA A 520 23.69 -1.13 16.36
N VAL A 521 22.65 -1.89 15.98
CA VAL A 521 21.30 -1.77 16.55
C VAL A 521 21.25 -2.31 17.99
N VAL A 522 22.00 -3.38 18.28
CA VAL A 522 22.15 -3.92 19.65
C VAL A 522 22.85 -2.91 20.54
N PHE A 523 23.95 -2.35 20.02
CA PHE A 523 24.71 -1.30 20.68
C PHE A 523 23.82 -0.07 20.94
N TRP A 524 23.11 0.41 19.92
CA TRP A 524 22.18 1.54 20.00
C TRP A 524 21.10 1.34 21.05
N LYS A 525 20.45 0.16 21.08
CA LYS A 525 19.46 -0.16 22.11
C LYS A 525 20.02 -0.01 23.52
N THR A 526 21.23 -0.50 23.75
CA THR A 526 21.84 -0.49 25.08
C THR A 526 22.17 0.94 25.52
N LEU A 527 22.67 1.77 24.60
CA LEU A 527 22.85 3.19 24.85
C LEU A 527 21.54 3.88 25.23
N LEU A 528 20.42 3.52 24.56
CA LEU A 528 19.11 4.08 24.88
C LEU A 528 18.60 3.65 26.26
N ASP A 529 18.80 2.40 26.63
CA ASP A 529 18.38 1.88 27.94
C ASP A 529 19.16 2.56 29.07
N GLU A 530 20.48 2.69 28.93
CA GLU A 530 21.35 3.44 29.86
C GLU A 530 20.97 4.91 29.95
N TRP A 531 20.69 5.56 28.80
CA TRP A 531 20.25 6.95 28.78
C TRP A 531 18.93 7.17 29.53
N LYS A 532 17.99 6.23 29.41
CA LYS A 532 16.72 6.26 30.15
C LYS A 532 16.93 6.05 31.64
N HIS A 533 17.83 5.14 32.02
CA HIS A 533 18.18 4.90 33.43
C HIS A 533 18.83 6.12 34.09
N VAL A 534 19.80 6.77 33.43
CA VAL A 534 20.44 8.00 33.92
C VAL A 534 19.42 9.13 34.06
N GLY A 535 18.54 9.30 33.06
CA GLY A 535 17.50 10.33 33.10
C GLY A 535 16.50 10.13 34.25
N ALA A 536 16.08 8.89 34.52
CA ALA A 536 15.14 8.57 35.60
C ALA A 536 15.77 8.74 37.01
N ALA A 537 17.05 8.40 37.17
CA ALA A 537 17.78 8.59 38.43
C ALA A 537 17.90 10.08 38.80
N GLU A 538 18.11 10.94 37.80
CA GLU A 538 18.22 12.39 37.97
C GLU A 538 16.86 13.05 38.29
N GLU A 539 15.78 12.61 37.63
CA GLU A 539 14.41 13.07 37.90
C GLU A 539 13.93 12.66 39.30
N ASN A 540 14.26 11.45 39.75
CA ASN A 540 14.00 11.01 41.12
C ASN A 540 14.83 11.77 42.17
N ALA A 541 16.08 12.15 41.85
CA ALA A 541 16.92 12.94 42.75
C ALA A 541 16.42 14.39 42.89
N LEU A 542 15.82 14.96 41.83
CA LEU A 542 15.21 16.29 41.82
C LEU A 542 13.84 16.34 42.53
N ALA A 543 13.16 15.21 42.68
CA ALA A 543 11.84 15.11 43.31
C ALA A 543 11.88 14.92 44.85
N MET A 544 13.06 14.76 45.45
CA MET A 544 13.20 14.61 46.91
C MET A 544 13.23 15.99 47.61
N PRO A 545 12.33 16.27 48.57
CA PRO A 545 12.24 17.59 49.23
C PRO A 545 13.47 17.98 50.06
N ASP A 546 14.21 17.01 50.61
CA ASP A 546 15.15 17.28 51.71
C ASP A 546 16.56 16.70 51.52
N ASN A 547 17.21 16.89 50.38
CA ASN A 547 18.69 16.89 50.33
C ASN A 547 19.25 17.34 48.97
N VAL A 548 19.30 18.65 48.74
CA VAL A 548 20.10 19.25 47.66
C VAL A 548 21.58 18.82 47.74
N ALA A 549 22.07 18.45 48.94
CA ALA A 549 23.42 17.97 49.22
C ALA A 549 23.69 16.49 48.87
N SER A 550 22.66 15.63 48.72
CA SER A 550 22.83 14.26 48.25
C SER A 550 22.63 14.14 46.74
N ALA A 551 21.75 14.96 46.15
CA ALA A 551 21.62 15.09 44.70
C ALA A 551 22.92 15.63 44.06
N HIS A 552 23.60 16.59 44.70
CA HIS A 552 24.92 17.08 44.27
C HIS A 552 26.02 16.00 44.28
N ARG A 553 25.93 15.00 45.19
CA ARG A 553 26.92 13.90 45.22
C ARG A 553 26.74 12.88 44.09
N VAL A 554 25.53 12.77 43.52
CA VAL A 554 25.25 11.90 42.37
C VAL A 554 25.58 12.59 41.05
N ILE A 555 25.45 13.93 41.01
CA ILE A 555 25.62 14.77 39.82
C ILE A 555 26.98 15.50 39.87
N ASN A 556 28.05 14.71 39.78
CA ASN A 556 29.42 15.04 39.35
C ASN A 556 30.41 15.76 40.30
N HIS A 557 31.67 15.32 40.18
CA HIS A 557 32.89 16.14 40.25
C HIS A 557 32.85 17.33 39.23
N VAL A 558 31.88 18.24 39.32
CA VAL A 558 31.93 19.51 38.58
C VAL A 558 31.81 20.65 39.60
N PRO A 559 32.74 21.62 39.63
CA PRO A 559 32.76 22.69 40.63
C PRO A 559 31.59 23.67 40.43
N ASP A 560 31.22 24.28 41.55
CA ASP A 560 30.06 25.15 41.77
C ASP A 560 29.75 26.18 40.69
N GLY A 561 28.44 26.40 40.47
CA GLY A 561 27.93 27.63 39.86
C GLY A 561 26.77 27.43 38.88
N THR A 562 25.57 27.78 39.36
CA THR A 562 24.37 28.15 38.58
C THR A 562 24.01 27.21 37.42
N VAL A 563 23.23 26.17 37.72
CA VAL A 563 22.64 25.30 36.68
C VAL A 563 21.33 25.93 36.21
N SER A 564 21.39 26.71 35.13
CA SER A 564 20.21 27.03 34.33
C SER A 564 19.70 25.75 33.64
N ALA A 565 18.40 25.69 33.30
CA ALA A 565 17.81 24.53 32.61
C ALA A 565 18.55 24.14 31.31
N GLU A 566 19.26 25.09 30.67
CA GLU A 566 20.16 24.84 29.53
C GLU A 566 21.34 23.91 29.85
N LYS A 567 21.95 24.01 31.05
CA LYS A 567 23.08 23.15 31.45
C LYS A 567 22.67 21.69 31.71
N THR A 568 21.39 21.40 32.01
CA THR A 568 20.92 20.02 32.25
C THR A 568 20.84 19.17 30.97
N GLY A 569 20.68 19.80 29.79
CA GLY A 569 20.70 19.10 28.50
C GLY A 569 22.10 18.66 28.07
N GLU A 570 23.11 19.51 28.28
CA GLU A 570 24.52 19.20 27.98
C GLU A 570 25.09 18.11 28.89
N VAL A 571 24.74 18.11 30.18
CA VAL A 571 25.17 17.07 31.14
C VAL A 571 24.61 15.69 30.75
N LYS A 572 23.37 15.63 30.23
CA LYS A 572 22.72 14.40 29.74
C LYS A 572 23.39 13.79 28.52
N ILE A 573 23.92 14.61 27.62
CA ILE A 573 24.64 14.15 26.43
C ILE A 573 26.06 13.71 26.80
N ARG A 574 26.77 14.46 27.67
CA ARG A 574 28.10 14.07 28.15
C ARG A 574 28.10 12.75 28.93
N ALA A 575 27.00 12.41 29.62
CA ALA A 575 26.86 11.11 30.31
C ALA A 575 26.91 9.92 29.34
N LEU A 576 26.34 10.02 28.14
CA LEU A 576 26.36 8.99 27.09
C LEU A 576 27.77 8.71 26.54
N PHE A 577 28.70 9.65 26.67
CA PHE A 577 30.10 9.50 26.25
C PHE A 577 31.01 8.94 27.36
N ARG A 578 30.44 8.48 28.49
CA ARG A 578 31.23 7.82 29.54
C ARG A 578 31.75 6.47 29.04
N PRO A 579 33.07 6.19 29.16
CA PRO A 579 33.67 4.92 28.69
C PRO A 579 32.98 3.67 29.23
N ARG A 580 32.47 3.72 30.47
CA ARG A 580 31.75 2.61 31.10
C ARG A 580 30.46 2.21 30.35
N ILE A 581 29.69 3.18 29.85
CA ILE A 581 28.44 2.92 29.12
C ILE A 581 28.75 2.27 27.77
N TRP A 582 29.79 2.76 27.10
CA TRP A 582 30.29 2.17 25.85
C TRP A 582 30.77 0.74 26.05
N TRP A 583 31.44 0.45 27.16
CA TRP A 583 31.88 -0.89 27.53
C TRP A 583 30.70 -1.85 27.79
N GLU A 584 29.66 -1.41 28.51
CA GLU A 584 28.45 -2.22 28.71
C GLU A 584 27.67 -2.45 27.41
N ALA A 585 27.57 -1.45 26.54
CA ALA A 585 27.00 -1.59 25.21
C ALA A 585 27.82 -2.53 24.31
N LEU A 586 29.14 -2.59 24.46
CA LEU A 586 29.97 -3.57 23.77
C LEU A 586 29.71 -5.00 24.29
N LYS A 587 29.59 -5.17 25.61
CA LYS A 587 29.27 -6.47 26.23
C LYS A 587 27.91 -6.99 25.80
N SER A 588 26.91 -6.11 25.63
CA SER A 588 25.56 -6.53 25.21
C SER A 588 25.54 -7.10 23.79
N CYS A 589 26.53 -6.76 22.96
CA CYS A 589 26.73 -7.33 21.63
C CYS A 589 27.34 -8.74 21.65
N ARG A 590 27.82 -9.25 22.81
CA ARG A 590 28.54 -10.54 22.90
C ARG A 590 27.80 -11.70 22.24
N GLY A 591 26.50 -11.84 22.50
CA GLY A 591 25.68 -12.91 21.91
C GLY A 591 25.67 -12.82 20.40
N PHE A 592 25.38 -11.63 19.85
CA PHE A 592 25.39 -11.38 18.40
C PHE A 592 26.76 -11.72 17.79
N PHE A 593 27.84 -11.22 18.40
CA PHE A 593 29.20 -11.46 17.94
C PHE A 593 29.58 -12.95 17.94
N LEU A 594 29.36 -13.66 19.05
CA LEU A 594 29.64 -15.10 19.14
C LEU A 594 28.80 -15.91 18.14
N GLY A 595 27.54 -15.53 17.95
CA GLY A 595 26.68 -16.11 16.93
C GLY A 595 27.24 -15.90 15.52
N ALA A 596 27.69 -14.67 15.21
CA ALA A 596 28.28 -14.35 13.92
C ALA A 596 29.57 -15.14 13.64
N VAL A 597 30.46 -15.24 14.63
CA VAL A 597 31.68 -16.09 14.53
C VAL A 597 31.31 -17.54 14.29
N ALA A 598 30.32 -18.08 15.00
CA ALA A 598 29.85 -19.45 14.79
C ALA A 598 29.24 -19.66 13.39
N GLY A 599 28.44 -18.71 12.90
CA GLY A 599 27.84 -18.77 11.56
C GLY A 599 28.89 -18.74 10.45
N ALA A 600 29.90 -17.87 10.60
CA ALA A 600 31.06 -17.82 9.69
C ALA A 600 31.85 -19.13 9.73
N ALA A 601 32.16 -19.65 10.92
CA ALA A 601 32.91 -20.90 11.06
C ALA A 601 32.17 -22.11 10.44
N VAL A 602 30.85 -22.21 10.64
CA VAL A 602 30.03 -23.27 10.04
C VAL A 602 29.99 -23.15 8.52
N GLY A 603 29.80 -21.95 7.98
CA GLY A 603 29.81 -21.75 6.53
C GLY A 603 31.17 -22.08 5.90
N LEU A 604 32.28 -21.71 6.55
CA LEU A 604 33.62 -22.08 6.10
C LEU A 604 33.85 -23.59 6.14
N LEU A 605 33.42 -24.26 7.21
CA LEU A 605 33.55 -25.71 7.34
C LEU A 605 32.75 -26.44 6.25
N LEU A 606 31.53 -26.00 5.95
CA LEU A 606 30.75 -26.53 4.84
C LEU A 606 31.45 -26.28 3.49
N ALA A 607 31.97 -25.08 3.26
CA ALA A 607 32.70 -24.78 2.03
C ALA A 607 33.94 -25.67 1.87
N LEU A 608 34.70 -25.91 2.94
CA LEU A 608 35.85 -26.82 2.92
C LEU A 608 35.46 -28.27 2.59
N ILE A 609 34.30 -28.73 3.06
CA ILE A 609 33.79 -30.09 2.79
C ILE A 609 33.39 -30.25 1.32
N PHE A 610 32.68 -29.27 0.74
CA PHE A 610 32.08 -29.42 -0.58
C PHE A 610 32.94 -28.85 -1.72
N LEU A 611 33.70 -27.77 -1.50
CA LEU A 611 34.56 -27.15 -2.52
C LEU A 611 36.02 -27.62 -2.45
N GLY A 612 36.45 -28.14 -1.30
CA GLY A 612 37.84 -28.49 -1.03
C GLY A 612 38.73 -27.31 -0.64
N PRO A 613 39.87 -27.56 0.03
CA PRO A 613 40.73 -26.53 0.59
C PRO A 613 41.38 -25.63 -0.48
N ASP A 614 41.81 -26.20 -1.60
CA ASP A 614 42.49 -25.45 -2.66
C ASP A 614 41.57 -24.41 -3.31
N THR A 615 40.32 -24.82 -3.61
CA THR A 615 39.29 -23.94 -4.17
C THR A 615 38.98 -22.79 -3.22
N VAL A 616 38.83 -23.09 -1.92
CA VAL A 616 38.56 -22.08 -0.88
C VAL A 616 39.71 -21.08 -0.76
N LEU A 617 40.96 -21.55 -0.71
CA LEU A 617 42.14 -20.69 -0.63
C LEU A 617 42.28 -19.79 -1.86
N HIS A 618 42.11 -20.36 -3.05
CA HIS A 618 42.14 -19.61 -4.31
C HIS A 618 41.05 -18.53 -4.35
N ASN A 619 39.81 -18.88 -3.99
CA ASN A 619 38.70 -17.94 -3.94
C ASN A 619 38.95 -16.80 -2.94
N LEU A 620 39.57 -17.09 -1.78
CA LEU A 620 39.93 -16.07 -0.80
C LEU A 620 41.02 -15.14 -1.32
N SER A 621 42.04 -15.65 -2.03
CA SER A 621 43.08 -14.81 -2.62
C SER A 621 42.56 -13.92 -3.75
N VAL A 622 41.65 -14.44 -4.58
CA VAL A 622 40.99 -13.66 -5.65
C VAL A 622 40.11 -12.57 -5.04
N LEU A 623 39.41 -12.84 -3.94
CA LEU A 623 38.56 -11.85 -3.29
C LEU A 623 39.36 -10.63 -2.80
N THR A 624 40.58 -10.87 -2.30
CA THR A 624 41.47 -9.79 -1.83
C THR A 624 42.02 -8.93 -2.96
N SER A 625 42.31 -9.49 -4.13
CA SER A 625 42.84 -8.75 -5.28
C SER A 625 41.74 -7.98 -6.04
N VAL A 626 40.56 -8.59 -6.22
CA VAL A 626 39.40 -7.94 -6.87
C VAL A 626 38.86 -6.78 -6.01
N GLY A 627 38.77 -6.95 -4.69
CA GLY A 627 38.32 -5.89 -3.79
C GLY A 627 39.27 -4.68 -3.68
N ALA A 628 40.57 -4.89 -3.97
CA ALA A 628 41.59 -3.84 -3.95
C ALA A 628 41.64 -3.01 -5.24
N GLY A 629 40.91 -3.39 -6.29
CA GLY A 629 40.89 -2.66 -7.56
C GLY A 629 42.18 -2.77 -8.36
N GLU A 630 42.96 -3.84 -8.16
CA GLU A 630 44.26 -4.06 -8.83
C GLU A 630 44.13 -4.27 -10.36
N ASN A 631 42.93 -4.60 -10.84
CA ASN A 631 42.61 -4.72 -12.26
C ASN A 631 42.00 -3.41 -12.79
N ALA A 632 42.67 -2.75 -13.74
CA ALA A 632 42.22 -1.50 -14.35
C ALA A 632 40.87 -1.59 -15.11
N GLU A 633 40.42 -2.81 -15.45
CA GLU A 633 39.12 -3.08 -16.07
C GLU A 633 38.00 -3.41 -15.05
N ASN A 634 38.26 -3.38 -13.73
CA ASN A 634 37.32 -3.86 -12.73
C ASN A 634 36.15 -2.89 -12.48
N THR A 635 34.96 -3.28 -12.92
CA THR A 635 33.72 -2.49 -12.74
C THR A 635 33.05 -2.72 -11.37
N HIS A 636 33.54 -3.68 -10.58
CA HIS A 636 32.92 -4.17 -9.34
C HIS A 636 33.59 -3.71 -8.04
N SER A 637 34.40 -2.63 -8.10
CA SER A 637 35.08 -2.10 -6.92
C SER A 637 34.13 -1.43 -5.92
N ILE A 638 34.54 -1.39 -4.64
CA ILE A 638 33.77 -0.72 -3.57
C ILE A 638 33.61 0.79 -3.82
N THR A 639 34.57 1.42 -4.50
CA THR A 639 34.52 2.84 -4.86
C THR A 639 33.43 3.10 -5.90
N THR A 640 33.27 2.21 -6.89
CA THR A 640 32.14 2.25 -7.84
C THR A 640 30.80 2.09 -7.12
N GLY A 641 30.71 1.16 -6.15
CA GLY A 641 29.51 0.97 -5.33
C GLY A 641 29.09 2.21 -4.55
N ILE A 642 30.05 2.90 -3.91
CA ILE A 642 29.80 4.19 -3.22
C ILE A 642 29.33 5.25 -4.21
N TYR A 643 29.97 5.35 -5.38
CA TYR A 643 29.60 6.33 -6.41
C TYR A 643 28.15 6.14 -6.90
N LEU A 644 27.75 4.91 -7.22
CA LEU A 644 26.39 4.58 -7.65
C LEU A 644 25.35 4.85 -6.56
N PHE A 645 25.69 4.56 -5.29
CA PHE A 645 24.83 4.91 -4.15
C PHE A 645 24.58 6.42 -4.05
N LEU A 646 25.65 7.23 -4.17
CA LEU A 646 25.53 8.70 -4.11
C LEU A 646 24.71 9.25 -5.28
N LEU A 647 24.85 8.69 -6.49
CA LEU A 647 23.99 9.03 -7.62
C LEU A 647 22.52 8.71 -7.35
N GLY A 648 22.23 7.51 -6.83
CA GLY A 648 20.87 7.12 -6.45
C GLY A 648 20.26 8.05 -5.39
N MET A 649 21.06 8.48 -4.40
CA MET A 649 20.61 9.44 -3.37
C MET A 649 20.34 10.83 -3.93
N ARG A 650 21.16 11.32 -4.87
CA ARG A 650 20.90 12.57 -5.59
C ARG A 650 19.59 12.49 -6.36
N ASP A 651 19.41 11.43 -7.15
CA ASP A 651 18.23 11.27 -8.01
C ASP A 651 16.96 11.10 -7.16
N GLY A 652 17.07 10.44 -6.00
CA GLY A 652 15.99 10.34 -5.03
C GLY A 652 15.63 11.66 -4.39
N ALA A 653 16.60 12.48 -4.03
CA ALA A 653 16.34 13.84 -3.54
C ALA A 653 15.58 14.67 -4.58
N LEU A 654 15.99 14.61 -5.85
CA LEU A 654 15.32 15.31 -6.96
C LEU A 654 13.88 14.81 -7.16
N LEU A 655 13.65 13.50 -7.09
CA LEU A 655 12.32 12.91 -7.21
C LEU A 655 11.39 13.31 -6.06
N TRP A 656 11.91 13.30 -4.82
CA TRP A 656 11.21 13.79 -3.63
C TRP A 656 10.88 15.27 -3.73
N LEU A 657 11.76 16.10 -4.28
CA LEU A 657 11.48 17.52 -4.55
C LEU A 657 10.37 17.68 -5.59
N ARG A 658 10.46 16.99 -6.74
CA ARG A 658 9.48 17.09 -7.83
C ARG A 658 8.08 16.69 -7.39
N LEU A 659 7.92 15.47 -6.87
CA LEU A 659 6.61 14.91 -6.52
C LEU A 659 6.11 15.38 -5.16
N GLY A 660 7.01 15.56 -4.18
CA GLY A 660 6.69 16.06 -2.85
C GLY A 660 6.19 17.50 -2.87
N CYS A 661 6.82 18.40 -3.64
CA CYS A 661 6.35 19.78 -3.79
C CYS A 661 4.99 19.85 -4.48
N LEU A 662 4.78 19.04 -5.52
CA LEU A 662 3.49 18.96 -6.20
C LEU A 662 2.37 18.56 -5.23
N LEU A 663 2.57 17.48 -4.46
CA LEU A 663 1.61 17.03 -3.45
C LEU A 663 1.40 18.07 -2.34
N ALA A 664 2.46 18.80 -1.95
CA ALA A 664 2.37 19.86 -0.95
C ALA A 664 1.52 21.02 -1.44
N VAL A 665 1.67 21.44 -2.71
CA VAL A 665 0.84 22.47 -3.34
C VAL A 665 -0.61 22.03 -3.43
N VAL A 666 -0.86 20.80 -3.90
CA VAL A 666 -2.23 20.24 -3.97
C VAL A 666 -2.87 20.22 -2.58
N TRP A 667 -2.14 19.74 -1.56
CA TRP A 667 -2.62 19.76 -0.19
C TRP A 667 -2.84 21.19 0.33
N ALA A 668 -1.96 22.14 0.01
CA ALA A 668 -2.12 23.54 0.37
C ALA A 668 -3.42 24.13 -0.16
N VAL A 669 -3.72 23.89 -1.43
CA VAL A 669 -4.95 24.34 -2.09
C VAL A 669 -6.18 23.70 -1.45
N VAL A 670 -6.18 22.38 -1.25
CA VAL A 670 -7.33 21.65 -0.68
C VAL A 670 -7.56 21.98 0.79
N ALA A 671 -6.50 22.05 1.60
CA ALA A 671 -6.59 22.43 2.99
C ALA A 671 -7.01 23.89 3.16
N GLY A 672 -6.49 24.80 2.31
CA GLY A 672 -6.90 26.19 2.25
C GLY A 672 -8.39 26.35 1.91
N ALA A 673 -8.84 25.66 0.85
CA ALA A 673 -10.26 25.61 0.49
C ALA A 673 -11.12 25.05 1.63
N SER A 674 -10.64 24.00 2.31
CA SER A 674 -11.31 23.43 3.47
C SER A 674 -11.40 24.37 4.67
N GLU A 675 -10.42 25.24 4.88
CA GLU A 675 -10.41 26.18 6.00
C GLU A 675 -11.30 27.40 5.72
N VAL A 676 -11.28 27.92 4.49
CA VAL A 676 -12.25 28.91 4.00
C VAL A 676 -13.68 28.37 4.17
N TRP A 677 -13.89 27.11 3.79
CA TRP A 677 -15.16 26.42 3.93
C TRP A 677 -15.64 26.29 5.39
N LYS A 678 -14.72 26.07 6.35
CA LYS A 678 -15.07 26.06 7.78
C LYS A 678 -15.50 27.43 8.28
N ARG A 679 -14.79 28.50 7.88
CA ARG A 679 -15.11 29.89 8.26
C ARG A 679 -16.50 30.31 7.76
N VAL A 680 -16.85 29.91 6.54
CA VAL A 680 -18.18 30.18 5.95
C VAL A 680 -19.32 29.45 6.71
N ARG A 681 -19.05 28.34 7.41
CA ARG A 681 -20.08 27.54 8.12
C ARG A 681 -20.38 27.97 9.56
N GLY A 682 -19.58 28.87 10.14
CA GLY A 682 -19.71 29.27 11.55
C GLY A 682 -19.62 28.11 12.55
N GLU A 683 -18.88 27.04 12.23
CA GLU A 683 -18.71 25.88 13.13
C GLU A 683 -17.73 26.24 14.25
N SER A 684 -18.12 26.05 15.52
CA SER A 684 -17.24 26.31 16.67
C SER A 684 -16.10 25.28 16.71
N SER A 685 -14.93 25.72 17.18
CA SER A 685 -13.67 24.96 17.13
C SER A 685 -13.71 23.60 17.85
N LYS A 686 -14.67 23.37 18.75
CA LYS A 686 -14.83 22.13 19.52
C LYS A 686 -15.64 21.05 18.80
N GLU A 687 -16.79 21.35 18.19
CA GLU A 687 -17.60 20.35 17.45
C GLU A 687 -16.96 19.92 16.12
N ALA A 688 -16.06 20.74 15.58
CA ALA A 688 -15.27 20.46 14.38
C ALA A 688 -14.02 19.60 14.66
N MET A 689 -13.67 19.37 15.93
CA MET A 689 -12.41 18.75 16.35
C MET A 689 -12.38 17.22 16.15
N GLU A 690 -13.55 16.57 16.05
CA GLU A 690 -13.69 15.10 15.96
C GLU A 690 -14.01 14.56 14.56
N LYS A 691 -14.19 15.40 13.55
CA LYS A 691 -14.50 14.96 12.18
C LYS A 691 -13.30 15.22 11.27
N PRO A 692 -12.59 14.18 10.76
CA PRO A 692 -11.62 14.38 9.69
C PRO A 692 -12.34 15.05 8.54
N SER A 693 -11.79 16.19 8.12
CA SER A 693 -12.37 17.02 7.09
C SER A 693 -12.50 16.22 5.81
N LEU A 694 -13.61 16.43 5.09
CA LEU A 694 -13.82 15.96 3.72
C LEU A 694 -12.56 16.13 2.84
N ALA A 695 -11.79 17.18 3.11
CA ALA A 695 -10.48 17.47 2.54
C ALA A 695 -9.46 16.32 2.61
N ILE A 696 -9.39 15.56 3.72
CA ILE A 696 -8.41 14.47 3.85
C ILE A 696 -8.77 13.31 2.91
N TYR A 697 -10.04 12.90 2.86
CA TYR A 697 -10.51 11.88 1.90
C TYR A 697 -10.33 12.35 0.48
N PHE A 698 -10.61 13.63 0.27
CA PHE A 698 -10.54 14.25 -1.03
C PHE A 698 -9.10 14.30 -1.57
N THR A 699 -8.14 14.74 -0.76
CA THR A 699 -6.72 14.72 -1.15
C THR A 699 -6.13 13.32 -1.15
N ALA A 700 -6.63 12.38 -0.34
CA ALA A 700 -6.26 10.97 -0.46
C ALA A 700 -6.67 10.41 -1.83
N GLY A 701 -7.86 10.75 -2.34
CA GLY A 701 -8.27 10.39 -3.70
C GLY A 701 -7.35 10.98 -4.78
N ILE A 702 -6.95 12.25 -4.64
CA ILE A 702 -5.97 12.87 -5.54
C ILE A 702 -4.60 12.18 -5.45
N ALA A 703 -4.11 11.87 -4.24
CA ALA A 703 -2.86 11.16 -4.03
C ALA A 703 -2.90 9.75 -4.63
N CYS A 704 -4.03 9.04 -4.56
CA CYS A 704 -4.21 7.77 -5.26
C CYS A 704 -4.09 7.96 -6.78
N PHE A 705 -4.74 8.98 -7.35
CA PHE A 705 -4.67 9.24 -8.79
C PHE A 705 -3.25 9.56 -9.26
N PHE A 706 -2.55 10.46 -8.56
CA PHE A 706 -1.16 10.78 -8.88
C PHE A 706 -0.24 9.57 -8.68
N GLY A 707 -0.41 8.83 -7.58
CA GLY A 707 0.38 7.62 -7.34
C GLY A 707 0.18 6.59 -8.46
N LEU A 708 -1.06 6.40 -8.91
CA LEU A 708 -1.39 5.53 -10.03
C LEU A 708 -0.73 6.03 -11.33
N SER A 709 -0.91 7.31 -11.66
CA SER A 709 -0.32 7.93 -12.87
C SER A 709 1.20 7.80 -12.90
N GLU A 710 1.89 8.16 -11.82
CA GLU A 710 3.35 8.09 -11.76
C GLU A 710 3.83 6.64 -11.79
N GLY A 711 3.17 5.72 -11.08
CA GLY A 711 3.57 4.31 -11.06
C GLY A 711 3.45 3.64 -12.44
N LEU A 712 2.58 4.15 -13.29
CA LEU A 712 2.39 3.68 -14.67
C LEU A 712 3.31 4.32 -15.69
N ARG A 713 3.87 5.51 -15.40
CA ARG A 713 4.75 6.25 -16.31
C ARG A 713 6.22 6.02 -16.00
N GLU A 714 6.58 6.18 -14.73
CA GLU A 714 7.96 6.19 -14.26
C GLU A 714 8.60 4.79 -14.36
N ASN A 715 9.93 4.77 -14.43
CA ASN A 715 10.71 3.54 -14.40
C ASN A 715 10.58 2.88 -13.01
N ILE A 716 10.67 1.55 -12.93
CA ILE A 716 10.69 0.81 -11.66
C ILE A 716 11.78 1.32 -10.71
N LEU A 717 12.90 1.80 -11.25
CA LEU A 717 13.99 2.39 -10.49
C LEU A 717 13.54 3.64 -9.71
N SER A 718 12.66 4.46 -10.28
CA SER A 718 12.10 5.65 -9.62
C SER A 718 11.32 5.28 -8.36
N ALA A 719 10.54 4.19 -8.41
CA ALA A 719 9.81 3.69 -7.23
C ALA A 719 10.77 3.22 -6.13
N HIS A 720 11.88 2.57 -6.51
CA HIS A 720 12.87 2.14 -5.53
C HIS A 720 13.60 3.31 -4.88
N ILE A 721 14.16 4.20 -5.69
CA ILE A 721 14.91 5.35 -5.21
C ILE A 721 14.02 6.27 -4.34
N TRP A 722 12.72 6.39 -4.67
CA TRP A 722 11.74 7.07 -3.81
C TRP A 722 11.68 6.47 -2.40
N VAL A 723 11.54 5.15 -2.31
CA VAL A 723 11.44 4.45 -1.03
C VAL A 723 12.76 4.51 -0.26
N ALA A 724 13.88 4.20 -0.92
CA ALA A 724 15.21 4.16 -0.30
C ALA A 724 15.61 5.52 0.29
N PHE A 725 15.51 6.59 -0.52
CA PHE A 725 15.79 7.95 -0.05
C PHE A 725 14.87 8.35 1.11
N GLY A 726 13.58 8.05 0.99
CA GLY A 726 12.59 8.35 2.02
C GLY A 726 12.88 7.65 3.35
N VAL A 727 13.28 6.38 3.31
CA VAL A 727 13.62 5.60 4.51
C VAL A 727 14.94 6.04 5.12
N ILE A 728 15.97 6.32 4.32
CA ILE A 728 17.24 6.81 4.86
C ILE A 728 17.03 8.15 5.55
N LEU A 729 16.34 9.09 4.91
CA LEU A 729 16.07 10.42 5.47
C LEU A 729 15.14 10.35 6.68
N LEU A 730 13.92 9.84 6.51
CA LEU A 730 12.91 9.86 7.57
C LEU A 730 13.18 8.80 8.64
N GLY A 731 13.81 7.68 8.27
CA GLY A 731 14.24 6.64 9.21
C GLY A 731 15.36 7.12 10.12
N THR A 732 16.32 7.91 9.61
CA THR A 732 17.35 8.52 10.47
C THR A 732 16.69 9.41 11.51
N ILE A 733 15.77 10.28 11.08
CA ILE A 733 14.97 11.12 11.97
C ILE A 733 14.17 10.25 12.96
N GLY A 734 13.51 9.20 12.47
CA GLY A 734 12.72 8.25 13.26
C GLY A 734 13.52 7.56 14.36
N THR A 735 14.75 7.14 14.07
CA THR A 735 15.66 6.52 15.04
C THR A 735 15.84 7.39 16.27
N PHE A 736 16.13 8.68 16.09
CA PHE A 736 16.30 9.61 17.21
C PHE A 736 14.98 10.08 17.82
N LEU A 737 13.93 10.29 17.02
CA LEU A 737 12.62 10.73 17.53
C LEU A 737 11.96 9.69 18.45
N TYR A 738 12.10 8.41 18.13
CA TYR A 738 11.53 7.32 18.93
C TYR A 738 12.45 6.84 20.04
N ALA A 739 13.72 7.27 20.08
CA ALA A 739 14.73 6.90 21.08
C ALA A 739 14.19 6.93 22.51
N LYS A 740 13.51 8.02 22.89
CA LYS A 740 12.91 8.17 24.23
C LYS A 740 11.54 7.50 24.37
N LYS A 741 10.75 7.46 23.29
CA LYS A 741 9.33 7.07 23.33
C LYS A 741 9.12 5.56 23.28
N ASP A 742 9.85 4.89 22.40
CA ASP A 742 9.68 3.48 22.10
C ASP A 742 11.01 2.94 21.53
N THR A 743 11.74 2.21 22.37
CA THR A 743 13.07 1.67 22.00
C THR A 743 12.98 0.74 20.79
N LEU A 744 11.91 -0.04 20.67
CA LEU A 744 11.75 -1.01 19.58
C LEU A 744 11.52 -0.31 18.24
N ARG A 745 10.67 0.73 18.21
CA ARG A 745 10.46 1.54 17.00
C ARG A 745 11.74 2.25 16.57
N SER A 746 12.49 2.78 17.53
CA SER A 746 13.81 3.38 17.27
C SER A 746 14.76 2.36 16.63
N CYS A 747 14.84 1.15 17.19
CA CYS A 747 15.69 0.08 16.65
C CYS A 747 15.25 -0.39 15.25
N LEU A 748 13.94 -0.44 14.96
CA LEU A 748 13.44 -0.79 13.64
C LEU A 748 13.79 0.27 12.59
N CYS A 749 13.66 1.56 12.93
CA CYS A 749 14.11 2.65 12.07
C CYS A 749 15.62 2.58 11.82
N ALA A 750 16.43 2.34 12.87
CA ALA A 750 17.88 2.19 12.74
C ALA A 750 18.24 1.01 11.83
N SER A 751 17.53 -0.11 11.98
CA SER A 751 17.73 -1.30 11.15
C SER A 751 17.44 -0.99 9.68
N ALA A 752 16.34 -0.30 9.38
CA ALA A 752 15.99 0.07 8.00
C ALA A 752 16.99 1.05 7.39
N VAL A 753 17.50 2.02 8.17
CA VAL A 753 18.54 2.95 7.70
C VAL A 753 19.86 2.23 7.42
N ILE A 754 20.30 1.34 8.30
CA ILE A 754 21.50 0.53 8.06
C ILE A 754 21.29 -0.35 6.82
N ILE A 755 20.10 -0.95 6.70
CA ILE A 755 19.78 -1.83 5.59
C ILE A 755 19.84 -1.06 4.27
N GLU A 756 19.17 0.09 4.13
CA GLU A 756 19.14 0.87 2.87
C GLU A 756 20.41 1.71 2.64
N GLY A 757 21.08 2.15 3.71
CA GLY A 757 22.20 3.09 3.64
C GLY A 757 23.57 2.45 3.53
N LEU A 758 23.75 1.24 4.06
CA LEU A 758 25.06 0.56 4.06
C LEU A 758 25.11 -0.63 3.09
N LEU A 759 24.02 -1.39 2.96
CA LEU A 759 24.04 -2.61 2.14
C LEU A 759 24.02 -2.31 0.62
N THR A 760 23.76 -1.05 0.24
CA THR A 760 23.74 -0.49 -1.12
C THR A 760 25.12 -0.31 -1.70
N ILE A 761 26.13 -0.25 -0.83
CA ILE A 761 27.51 0.01 -1.21
C ILE A 761 28.21 -1.28 -1.66
N GLY A 762 27.70 -2.45 -1.25
CA GLY A 762 28.36 -3.74 -1.45
C GLY A 762 28.08 -4.45 -2.77
N THR A 763 27.30 -3.89 -3.69
CA THR A 763 26.97 -4.56 -4.96
C THR A 763 27.29 -3.67 -6.14
N ASP A 764 27.87 -4.27 -7.18
CA ASP A 764 28.04 -3.74 -8.53
C ASP A 764 26.77 -3.15 -9.15
N THR A 765 25.63 -3.69 -8.75
CA THR A 765 24.32 -3.16 -9.08
C THR A 765 23.70 -2.41 -7.89
N GLY A 766 24.46 -1.60 -7.15
CA GLY A 766 24.11 -0.98 -5.84
C GLY A 766 22.64 -0.61 -5.62
N VAL A 767 22.00 -0.04 -6.64
CA VAL A 767 20.58 0.39 -6.63
C VAL A 767 19.59 -0.73 -7.04
N ASN A 768 20.00 -1.72 -7.84
CA ASN A 768 19.17 -2.85 -8.27
C ASN A 768 19.05 -3.96 -7.21
N TYR A 769 20.04 -4.11 -6.32
CA TYR A 769 20.03 -5.11 -5.25
C TYR A 769 18.76 -5.03 -4.36
N TYR A 770 18.21 -3.82 -4.21
CA TYR A 770 17.02 -3.55 -3.39
C TYR A 770 15.69 -3.61 -4.12
N ARG A 771 15.69 -3.84 -5.44
CA ARG A 771 14.45 -4.20 -6.13
C ARG A 771 13.83 -5.41 -5.41
N VAL A 772 14.65 -6.29 -4.87
CA VAL A 772 14.22 -7.55 -4.26
C VAL A 772 13.64 -7.43 -2.85
N TYR A 773 14.02 -6.42 -2.06
CA TYR A 773 13.61 -6.29 -0.64
C TYR A 773 12.76 -5.05 -0.33
N MET A 774 11.81 -4.75 -1.21
CA MET A 774 10.94 -3.57 -1.11
C MET A 774 10.04 -3.49 0.12
N ALA A 775 9.66 -4.63 0.70
CA ALA A 775 8.60 -4.68 1.69
C ALA A 775 8.94 -3.95 3.00
N LEU A 776 10.13 -4.18 3.55
CA LEU A 776 10.58 -3.58 4.82
C LEU A 776 10.71 -2.05 4.72
N PRO A 777 11.48 -1.48 3.79
CA PRO A 777 11.66 -0.03 3.73
C PRO A 777 10.33 0.67 3.42
N LEU A 778 9.49 0.14 2.52
CA LEU A 778 8.15 0.68 2.30
C LEU A 778 7.32 0.70 3.59
N GLY A 779 7.30 -0.42 4.34
CA GLY A 779 6.56 -0.51 5.59
C GLY A 779 7.05 0.47 6.66
N VAL A 780 8.37 0.63 6.82
CA VAL A 780 8.95 1.59 7.76
C VAL A 780 8.65 3.04 7.35
N LEU A 781 8.73 3.36 6.07
CA LEU A 781 8.37 4.67 5.54
C LEU A 781 6.90 5.01 5.82
N LEU A 782 5.98 4.09 5.52
CA LEU A 782 4.55 4.29 5.81
C LEU A 782 4.28 4.41 7.30
N PHE A 783 4.97 3.63 8.14
CA PHE A 783 4.90 3.78 9.59
C PHE A 783 5.28 5.19 10.02
N LEU A 784 6.40 5.73 9.53
CA LEU A 784 6.88 7.08 9.88
C LEU A 784 5.88 8.15 9.45
N LEU A 785 5.43 8.11 8.19
CA LEU A 785 4.46 9.06 7.65
C LEU A 785 3.12 9.02 8.42
N LEU A 786 2.59 7.82 8.71
CA LEU A 786 1.32 7.67 9.43
C LEU A 786 1.43 8.01 10.92
N SER A 787 2.58 7.76 11.54
CA SER A 787 2.79 8.03 12.97
C SER A 787 2.99 9.52 13.25
N TRP A 788 3.72 10.23 12.39
CA TRP A 788 3.84 11.70 12.46
C TRP A 788 2.52 12.39 12.11
N GLY A 789 1.72 11.78 11.21
CA GLY A 789 0.32 12.14 10.98
C GLY A 789 -0.63 11.86 12.16
N ARG A 790 -0.14 11.41 13.33
CA ARG A 790 -0.95 11.25 14.56
C ARG A 790 -0.40 12.03 15.75
N SER A 791 0.92 12.05 15.93
CA SER A 791 1.57 12.73 17.07
C SER A 791 1.36 14.24 17.12
N ASN A 792 1.05 14.87 15.97
CA ASN A 792 0.83 16.31 15.86
C ASN A 792 -0.67 16.70 15.84
N ALA A 793 -1.58 15.71 15.88
CA ALA A 793 -3.03 15.94 15.91
C ALA A 793 -3.61 15.98 17.34
N CYS A 794 -3.02 15.20 18.27
CA CYS A 794 -3.25 15.36 19.70
C CYS A 794 -2.24 16.38 20.23
N GLY A 795 -2.70 17.57 20.60
CA GLY A 795 -1.86 18.52 21.34
C GLY A 795 -1.26 17.83 22.56
N GLN A 796 -0.02 18.18 22.91
CA GLN A 796 0.61 17.74 24.14
C GLN A 796 -0.27 18.13 25.34
N SER A 797 -1.04 17.18 25.84
CA SER A 797 -1.53 17.13 27.21
C SER A 797 -1.64 15.65 27.59
N SER A 798 -0.72 15.23 28.46
CA SER A 798 -0.82 14.10 29.39
C SER A 798 -1.36 12.75 28.88
N GLY A 799 -0.48 11.74 28.85
CA GLY A 799 -0.81 10.35 29.19
C GLY A 799 -1.98 9.68 28.46
N CYS A 800 -1.77 9.25 27.21
CA CYS A 800 -2.57 8.18 26.60
C CYS A 800 -1.65 7.01 26.23
N GLY A 801 -1.11 6.35 27.26
CA GLY A 801 -0.56 5.01 27.15
C GLY A 801 -1.63 4.00 27.50
N GLU A 802 -2.48 3.63 26.54
CA GLU A 802 -3.35 2.45 26.67
C GLU A 802 -3.52 1.77 25.30
N PHE A 803 -2.45 1.09 24.89
CA PHE A 803 -2.49 -0.08 24.01
C PHE A 803 -1.43 -1.03 24.55
N ASP A 804 -1.82 -1.90 25.49
CA ASP A 804 -1.28 -3.25 25.69
C ASP A 804 -1.61 -3.77 27.10
N LYS A 805 -2.83 -4.25 27.27
CA LYS A 805 -3.10 -5.35 28.20
C LYS A 805 -4.11 -6.27 27.54
N HIS A 806 -3.61 -7.27 26.83
CA HIS A 806 -4.18 -8.63 26.76
C HIS A 806 -3.27 -9.47 25.86
N GLY A 807 -2.40 -10.26 26.50
CA GLY A 807 -1.56 -11.21 25.78
C GLY A 807 -0.41 -11.78 26.60
N HIS A 808 -0.62 -12.22 27.84
CA HIS A 808 0.28 -13.20 28.48
C HIS A 808 -0.52 -14.11 29.42
N GLY A 809 -0.61 -15.39 29.04
CA GLY A 809 -0.84 -16.50 29.97
C GLY A 809 0.51 -17.08 30.37
N SER A 810 0.56 -17.62 31.60
CA SER A 810 1.68 -18.27 32.33
C SER A 810 2.87 -17.35 32.65
N ASP A 811 3.42 -17.23 33.85
CA ASP A 811 3.26 -17.94 35.12
C ASP A 811 3.72 -17.05 36.30
N ARG A 812 3.01 -17.19 37.43
CA ARG A 812 3.32 -17.00 38.87
C ARG A 812 4.35 -15.96 39.36
N GLY A 813 3.88 -15.15 40.31
CA GLY A 813 4.66 -14.45 41.33
C GLY A 813 3.76 -13.60 42.24
N TYR A 814 3.18 -14.24 43.27
CA TYR A 814 2.34 -13.64 44.31
C TYR A 814 2.98 -12.44 45.02
N ILE A 815 2.24 -11.33 45.17
CA ILE A 815 2.19 -10.54 46.42
C ILE A 815 0.73 -10.08 46.62
N GLN A 816 0.10 -10.57 47.68
CA GLN A 816 -1.22 -10.17 48.19
C GLN A 816 -1.26 -8.67 48.52
N PHE A 817 -2.37 -8.00 48.19
CA PHE A 817 -2.87 -6.88 48.99
C PHE A 817 -4.39 -7.00 49.12
N ASN A 818 -4.83 -7.10 50.37
CA ASN A 818 -6.22 -7.26 50.81
C ASN A 818 -7.13 -6.14 50.31
N GLU A 819 -8.30 -6.54 49.80
CA GLU A 819 -9.52 -5.77 49.87
C GLU A 819 -9.97 -5.72 51.34
N ASP A 820 -10.01 -4.54 51.94
CA ASP A 820 -10.96 -4.19 53.01
C ASP A 820 -10.78 -2.71 53.37
N ARG A 821 -11.92 -2.03 53.58
CA ARG A 821 -12.14 -0.63 53.98
C ARG A 821 -12.25 0.38 52.84
N LEU A 822 -13.50 0.74 52.53
CA LEU A 822 -14.01 2.12 52.59
C LEU A 822 -15.53 2.11 52.34
N ASN A 823 -16.27 1.60 53.32
CA ASN A 823 -17.60 2.10 53.65
C ASN A 823 -17.45 2.74 55.03
N ASP A 824 -17.83 4.02 55.14
CA ASP A 824 -18.27 4.74 56.33
C ASP A 824 -17.78 6.19 56.31
N ALA A 825 -18.73 7.11 56.09
CA ALA A 825 -19.04 8.21 57.01
C ALA A 825 -19.63 9.40 56.25
N HIS A 826 -20.95 9.53 56.36
CA HIS A 826 -21.71 10.75 56.19
C HIS A 826 -21.53 11.68 57.41
N ASP A 827 -21.80 12.96 57.18
CA ASP A 827 -22.19 14.02 58.15
C ASP A 827 -21.17 14.57 59.15
N HIS A 828 -20.81 15.86 58.98
CA HIS A 828 -21.14 16.93 59.94
C HIS A 828 -20.79 18.31 59.35
N GLY A 829 -21.67 19.28 59.58
CA GLY A 829 -21.55 20.65 59.10
C GLY A 829 -21.07 21.68 60.14
N GLN A 830 -20.86 22.89 59.61
CA GLN A 830 -20.82 24.23 60.23
C GLN A 830 -19.64 24.58 61.17
N ASP A 831 -18.82 25.55 60.74
CA ASP A 831 -18.84 26.91 61.31
C ASP A 831 -18.12 27.94 60.43
N ARG A 832 -18.66 29.18 60.43
CA ARG A 832 -18.16 30.39 59.75
C ARG A 832 -17.24 31.19 60.70
N VAL A 833 -16.34 32.02 60.14
CA VAL A 833 -16.37 33.51 60.23
C VAL A 833 -15.10 34.13 59.60
N ASP A 834 -15.36 34.86 58.51
CA ASP A 834 -14.85 36.15 58.02
C ASP A 834 -13.37 36.61 58.09
N GLY A 835 -12.88 37.04 56.92
CA GLY A 835 -11.70 37.87 56.74
C GLY A 835 -11.28 38.03 55.26
N GLN A 836 -11.95 38.90 54.51
CA GLN A 836 -11.49 39.49 53.23
C GLN A 836 -11.19 40.99 53.44
N PRO A 837 -10.52 41.75 52.53
CA PRO A 837 -9.94 41.40 51.22
C PRO A 837 -8.51 41.99 50.96
N GLY A 838 -7.82 41.51 49.91
CA GLY A 838 -6.80 42.32 49.23
C GLY A 838 -5.70 41.53 48.51
N GLY A 839 -5.55 41.74 47.20
CA GLY A 839 -4.31 41.41 46.48
C GLY A 839 -4.47 40.53 45.24
N TYR A 840 -5.12 41.04 44.20
CA TYR A 840 -4.89 40.58 42.83
C TYR A 840 -3.43 40.80 42.44
N GLY A 841 -2.63 39.73 42.43
CA GLY A 841 -1.30 39.68 41.80
C GLY A 841 -1.38 38.94 40.47
N GLN A 842 -1.36 39.71 39.39
CA GLN A 842 -1.35 39.23 38.00
C GLN A 842 -0.17 38.25 37.74
N PHE A 843 -0.46 36.98 37.46
CA PHE A 843 0.42 36.16 36.62
C PHE A 843 0.05 36.40 35.16
N ASN A 844 0.60 37.50 34.62
CA ASN A 844 0.63 37.78 33.20
C ASN A 844 1.73 36.92 32.57
N GLY A 845 1.32 35.81 31.94
CA GLY A 845 2.19 34.91 31.19
C GLY A 845 1.54 34.51 29.86
N ASN A 846 1.54 35.45 28.91
CA ASN A 846 1.44 35.25 27.45
C ASN A 846 0.62 34.05 26.92
N ARG A 847 -0.71 34.16 26.91
CA ARG A 847 -1.60 33.39 26.00
C ARG A 847 -1.77 34.07 24.63
N HIS A 848 -0.66 34.43 23.97
CA HIS A 848 -0.70 35.05 22.63
C HIS A 848 0.07 34.29 21.52
N GLY A 849 0.51 33.05 21.76
CA GLY A 849 1.23 32.25 20.74
C GLY A 849 0.54 30.99 20.19
N GLN A 850 -0.54 30.49 20.81
CA GLN A 850 -1.01 29.11 20.58
C GLN A 850 -1.84 28.80 19.29
N PRO A 851 -2.60 29.72 18.65
CA PRO A 851 -3.45 29.35 17.52
C PRO A 851 -2.69 29.00 16.23
N ARG A 852 -1.58 29.69 15.95
CA ARG A 852 -0.80 29.54 14.70
C ARG A 852 -0.09 28.19 14.63
N ASN A 853 0.51 27.74 15.74
CA ASN A 853 1.25 26.48 15.80
C ASN A 853 0.35 25.25 15.61
N LEU A 854 -0.89 25.28 16.12
CA LEU A 854 -1.85 24.18 15.95
C LEU A 854 -2.31 24.04 14.49
N CYS A 855 -2.44 25.16 13.76
CA CYS A 855 -2.84 25.15 12.35
C CYS A 855 -1.73 24.55 11.46
N ILE A 856 -0.48 24.97 11.68
CA ILE A 856 0.70 24.44 10.98
C ILE A 856 0.89 22.94 11.28
N GLN A 857 0.71 22.52 12.53
CA GLN A 857 0.78 21.10 12.92
C GLN A 857 -0.29 20.23 12.24
N ARG A 858 -1.53 20.72 12.16
CA ARG A 858 -2.63 20.03 11.45
C ARG A 858 -2.39 19.95 9.95
N PHE A 859 -1.84 21.01 9.38
CA PHE A 859 -1.44 21.04 7.97
C PHE A 859 -0.39 19.98 7.68
N ALA A 860 0.69 19.93 8.46
CA ALA A 860 1.75 18.92 8.30
C ALA A 860 1.22 17.48 8.50
N CYS A 861 0.32 17.28 9.46
CA CYS A 861 -0.30 16.01 9.76
C CYS A 861 -1.10 15.44 8.57
N GLY A 862 -1.96 16.26 7.95
CA GLY A 862 -2.72 15.85 6.77
C GLY A 862 -1.81 15.56 5.57
N PHE A 863 -0.78 16.38 5.36
CA PHE A 863 0.22 16.15 4.31
C PHE A 863 0.91 14.79 4.46
N CYS A 864 1.32 14.41 5.67
CA CYS A 864 1.96 13.12 5.91
C CYS A 864 1.04 11.92 5.57
N GLN A 865 -0.26 12.03 5.87
CA GLN A 865 -1.23 10.99 5.52
C GLN A 865 -1.42 10.86 4.00
N ILE A 866 -1.46 11.99 3.29
CA ILE A 866 -1.56 12.05 1.83
C ILE A 866 -0.31 11.45 1.18
N LEU A 867 0.86 11.80 1.71
CA LEU A 867 2.14 11.30 1.22
C LEU A 867 2.27 9.79 1.46
N ALA A 868 1.74 9.26 2.56
CA ALA A 868 1.66 7.82 2.82
C ALA A 868 0.77 7.11 1.79
N VAL A 869 -0.41 7.67 1.49
CA VAL A 869 -1.32 7.13 0.46
C VAL A 869 -0.66 7.14 -0.92
N PHE A 870 -0.08 8.27 -1.32
CA PHE A 870 0.66 8.40 -2.58
C PHE A 870 1.77 7.36 -2.66
N THR A 871 2.63 7.28 -1.64
CA THR A 871 3.78 6.36 -1.61
C THR A 871 3.33 4.91 -1.79
N PHE A 872 2.30 4.49 -1.05
CA PHE A 872 1.80 3.11 -1.16
C PHE A 872 1.22 2.82 -2.55
N VAL A 873 0.43 3.74 -3.12
CA VAL A 873 -0.18 3.54 -4.45
C VAL A 873 0.87 3.58 -5.56
N PHE A 874 1.81 4.53 -5.50
CA PHE A 874 2.89 4.68 -6.47
C PHE A 874 3.74 3.41 -6.58
N VAL A 875 4.23 2.92 -5.43
CA VAL A 875 5.09 1.73 -5.37
C VAL A 875 4.29 0.47 -5.73
N THR A 876 3.05 0.34 -5.25
CA THR A 876 2.24 -0.84 -5.62
C THR A 876 1.94 -0.89 -7.11
N THR A 877 1.62 0.25 -7.72
CA THR A 877 1.31 0.33 -9.15
C THR A 877 2.54 0.02 -10.01
N ALA A 878 3.69 0.61 -9.67
CA ALA A 878 4.95 0.32 -10.38
C ALA A 878 5.34 -1.17 -10.27
N GLY A 879 5.18 -1.77 -9.09
CA GLY A 879 5.41 -3.20 -8.87
C GLY A 879 4.48 -4.08 -9.70
N VAL A 880 3.17 -3.80 -9.72
CA VAL A 880 2.19 -4.57 -10.51
C VAL A 880 2.47 -4.46 -12.01
N ARG A 881 2.77 -3.25 -12.51
CA ARG A 881 3.15 -3.05 -13.92
C ARG A 881 4.37 -3.89 -14.27
N TYR A 882 5.40 -3.83 -13.44
CA TYR A 882 6.63 -4.60 -13.63
C TYR A 882 6.37 -6.10 -13.63
N ALA A 883 5.56 -6.58 -12.68
CA ALA A 883 5.18 -7.99 -12.61
C ALA A 883 4.42 -8.47 -13.86
N ALA A 884 3.59 -7.61 -14.45
CA ALA A 884 2.83 -7.93 -15.65
C ALA A 884 3.70 -7.92 -16.92
N THR A 885 4.65 -7.00 -17.06
CA THR A 885 5.37 -6.79 -18.32
C THR A 885 6.78 -7.38 -18.37
N HIS A 886 7.48 -7.45 -17.23
CA HIS A 886 8.91 -7.77 -17.21
C HIS A 886 9.21 -9.26 -17.09
N VAL A 887 10.23 -9.67 -17.84
CA VAL A 887 10.89 -10.96 -17.79
C VAL A 887 12.38 -10.66 -17.93
N TYR A 888 13.21 -11.27 -17.08
CA TYR A 888 14.63 -10.97 -17.05
C TYR A 888 15.34 -11.50 -18.30
N HIS A 889 16.01 -10.61 -19.03
CA HIS A 889 16.73 -10.85 -20.30
C HIS A 889 15.96 -11.66 -21.36
N ASP A 890 14.63 -11.58 -21.39
CA ASP A 890 13.76 -12.24 -22.38
C ASP A 890 12.63 -11.30 -22.81
N ALA A 891 11.81 -11.73 -23.78
CA ALA A 891 10.68 -10.96 -24.27
C ALA A 891 9.60 -10.74 -23.17
N PRO A 892 8.72 -9.73 -23.32
CA PRO A 892 7.64 -9.48 -22.36
C PRO A 892 6.74 -10.71 -22.16
N ASN A 893 6.11 -10.83 -20.98
CA ASN A 893 5.27 -11.98 -20.61
C ASN A 893 4.17 -12.37 -21.63
N GLY A 894 3.70 -11.41 -22.44
CA GLY A 894 2.68 -11.64 -23.47
C GLY A 894 3.20 -12.33 -24.74
N GLU A 895 4.51 -12.31 -24.98
CA GLU A 895 5.15 -12.86 -26.18
C GLU A 895 5.72 -14.27 -25.95
N LEU A 896 5.82 -14.70 -24.69
CA LEU A 896 6.36 -16.01 -24.32
C LEU A 896 5.35 -17.12 -24.61
N THR A 897 5.53 -17.79 -25.75
CA THR A 897 4.54 -18.73 -26.32
C THR A 897 5.15 -20.03 -26.83
N ALA A 898 6.47 -20.12 -26.92
CA ALA A 898 7.19 -21.30 -27.41
C ALA A 898 8.06 -21.91 -26.31
N THR A 899 8.35 -23.20 -26.39
CA THR A 899 9.28 -23.91 -25.50
C THR A 899 10.46 -24.46 -26.29
N ILE A 900 11.50 -24.94 -25.62
CA ILE A 900 12.67 -25.57 -26.23
C ILE A 900 12.62 -27.09 -26.07
N ASP A 901 13.24 -27.82 -26.99
CA ASP A 901 13.29 -29.28 -26.99
C ASP A 901 14.37 -29.79 -26.03
N HIS A 902 14.17 -29.54 -24.73
CA HIS A 902 15.11 -29.95 -23.70
C HIS A 902 14.37 -30.35 -22.40
N PRO A 903 14.57 -31.57 -21.86
CA PRO A 903 13.80 -32.09 -20.70
C PRO A 903 13.84 -31.22 -19.44
N MET A 904 14.91 -30.45 -19.24
CA MET A 904 15.04 -29.52 -18.11
C MET A 904 14.14 -28.27 -18.22
N TYR A 905 13.74 -27.89 -19.43
CA TYR A 905 12.95 -26.69 -19.75
C TYR A 905 11.51 -27.01 -20.17
N GLU A 906 11.06 -28.25 -20.05
CA GLU A 906 9.66 -28.60 -20.27
C GLU A 906 8.75 -27.72 -19.37
N ASP A 907 7.66 -27.21 -19.94
CA ASP A 907 6.75 -26.19 -19.37
C ASP A 907 7.39 -24.81 -19.07
N ILE A 908 8.57 -24.53 -19.63
CA ILE A 908 9.15 -23.18 -19.65
C ILE A 908 8.94 -22.56 -21.04
N TYR A 909 8.36 -21.36 -21.06
CA TYR A 909 8.01 -20.63 -22.27
C TYR A 909 8.92 -19.41 -22.47
N THR A 910 9.39 -19.23 -23.70
CA THR A 910 10.15 -18.08 -24.20
C THR A 910 9.55 -17.57 -25.52
N SER A 911 10.16 -16.57 -26.17
CA SER A 911 9.74 -16.11 -27.49
C SER A 911 10.01 -17.17 -28.57
N PRO A 912 9.20 -17.26 -29.64
CA PRO A 912 9.42 -18.22 -30.72
C PRO A 912 10.81 -18.12 -31.36
N ALA A 913 11.31 -16.89 -31.56
CA ALA A 913 12.65 -16.65 -32.12
C ALA A 913 13.75 -17.19 -31.20
N ARG A 914 13.65 -16.93 -29.89
CA ARG A 914 14.63 -17.46 -28.92
C ARG A 914 14.56 -18.98 -28.82
N ALA A 915 13.35 -19.56 -28.79
CA ALA A 915 13.21 -21.01 -28.75
C ALA A 915 13.87 -21.68 -29.96
N ALA A 916 13.68 -21.13 -31.17
CA ALA A 916 14.32 -21.63 -32.39
C ALA A 916 15.85 -21.52 -32.32
N SER A 917 16.39 -20.38 -31.89
CA SER A 917 17.83 -20.14 -31.72
C SER A 917 18.48 -21.13 -30.73
N LEU A 918 17.82 -21.39 -29.59
CA LEU A 918 18.32 -22.32 -28.58
C LEU A 918 18.24 -23.79 -29.03
N ASN A 919 17.18 -24.17 -29.76
CA ASN A 919 17.11 -25.51 -30.36
C ASN A 919 18.22 -25.70 -31.41
N ARG A 920 18.48 -24.68 -32.24
CA ARG A 920 19.58 -24.72 -33.21
C ARG A 920 20.94 -24.88 -32.55
N LEU A 921 21.19 -24.19 -31.43
CA LEU A 921 22.43 -24.34 -30.66
C LEU A 921 22.69 -25.80 -30.29
N MET A 922 21.66 -26.50 -29.78
CA MET A 922 21.75 -27.90 -29.38
C MET A 922 22.02 -28.81 -30.58
N GLU A 923 21.40 -28.55 -31.73
CA GLU A 923 21.62 -29.31 -32.96
C GLU A 923 23.05 -29.13 -33.51
N GLU A 924 23.55 -27.90 -33.57
CA GLU A 924 24.89 -27.59 -34.10
C GLU A 924 26.02 -28.12 -33.23
N LEU A 925 25.84 -28.11 -31.90
CA LEU A 925 26.87 -28.56 -30.95
C LEU A 925 26.80 -30.06 -30.63
N ALA A 926 25.75 -30.77 -31.06
CA ALA A 926 25.61 -32.21 -30.83
C ALA A 926 26.83 -33.05 -31.27
N PRO A 927 27.50 -32.77 -32.43
CA PRO A 927 28.70 -33.50 -32.84
C PRO A 927 29.92 -33.27 -31.94
N TYR A 928 29.94 -32.19 -31.15
CA TYR A 928 31.10 -31.73 -30.40
C TYR A 928 31.00 -32.00 -28.90
N LYS A 929 30.03 -32.81 -28.45
CA LYS A 929 29.69 -33.04 -27.03
C LYS A 929 30.88 -33.42 -26.12
N GLU A 930 31.88 -34.13 -26.65
CA GLU A 930 33.06 -34.57 -25.90
C GLU A 930 34.16 -33.49 -25.79
N GLN A 931 34.05 -32.39 -26.56
CA GLN A 931 34.99 -31.27 -26.49
C GLN A 931 34.60 -30.29 -25.36
N LYS A 932 35.58 -29.51 -24.90
CA LYS A 932 35.34 -28.41 -23.97
C LYS A 932 34.73 -27.22 -24.70
N LEU A 933 33.84 -26.49 -24.03
CA LEU A 933 33.19 -25.29 -24.54
C LEU A 933 33.77 -24.04 -23.88
N LEU A 934 34.33 -23.13 -24.66
CA LEU A 934 34.74 -21.80 -24.24
C LEU A 934 33.64 -20.81 -24.62
N GLN A 935 32.92 -20.31 -23.61
CA GLN A 935 31.84 -19.33 -23.78
C GLN A 935 32.34 -17.94 -23.36
N ILE A 936 32.09 -16.91 -24.18
CA ILE A 936 32.44 -15.53 -23.85
C ILE A 936 31.39 -14.54 -24.38
N GLY A 937 31.20 -13.41 -23.71
CA GLY A 937 30.18 -12.41 -24.06
C GLY A 937 28.85 -12.67 -23.35
N CYS A 938 27.75 -12.09 -23.87
CA CYS A 938 26.47 -12.05 -23.16
C CYS A 938 25.58 -13.30 -23.40
N PHE A 939 26.17 -14.50 -23.43
CA PHE A 939 25.49 -15.78 -23.67
C PHE A 939 26.21 -16.96 -22.97
N ASN A 940 25.64 -17.45 -21.86
CA ASN A 940 26.29 -18.41 -20.93
C ASN A 940 25.48 -19.68 -20.68
N ILE A 941 24.52 -19.98 -21.55
CA ILE A 941 23.60 -21.12 -21.38
C ILE A 941 24.08 -22.37 -22.14
N GLY A 942 25.14 -22.29 -22.95
CA GLY A 942 25.63 -23.38 -23.80
C GLY A 942 25.93 -24.66 -23.03
N CYS A 943 26.78 -24.60 -22.00
CA CYS A 943 27.09 -25.76 -21.15
C CYS A 943 25.85 -26.38 -20.45
N VAL A 944 24.77 -25.61 -20.28
CA VAL A 944 23.52 -26.10 -19.69
C VAL A 944 22.73 -26.95 -20.69
N LEU A 945 22.71 -26.52 -21.97
CA LEU A 945 21.90 -27.11 -23.03
C LEU A 945 22.61 -28.23 -23.81
N THR A 946 23.94 -28.22 -23.89
CA THR A 946 24.70 -29.14 -24.76
C THR A 946 25.45 -30.24 -24.03
N ASP A 947 25.34 -30.29 -22.70
CA ASP A 947 26.11 -31.19 -21.81
C ASP A 947 27.64 -31.03 -21.88
N MET A 948 28.17 -30.11 -22.69
CA MET A 948 29.61 -29.88 -22.84
C MET A 948 30.22 -29.31 -21.55
N LYS A 949 31.46 -29.72 -21.24
CA LYS A 949 32.20 -29.20 -20.09
C LYS A 949 32.75 -27.80 -20.39
N PRO A 950 32.70 -26.85 -19.43
CA PRO A 950 33.32 -25.54 -19.60
C PRO A 950 34.84 -25.67 -19.76
N PHE A 951 35.43 -24.82 -20.59
CA PHE A 951 36.88 -24.83 -20.84
C PHE A 951 37.68 -24.31 -19.63
N TYR A 952 37.25 -23.18 -19.08
CA TYR A 952 37.80 -22.61 -17.85
C TYR A 952 37.02 -23.05 -16.62
N ASP A 953 37.66 -22.97 -15.46
CA ASP A 953 37.06 -23.24 -14.13
C ASP A 953 36.14 -22.10 -13.66
N SER A 954 35.22 -21.67 -14.52
CA SER A 954 34.18 -20.69 -14.21
C SER A 954 32.98 -20.82 -15.14
N SER A 955 31.79 -20.54 -14.61
CA SER A 955 30.56 -20.43 -15.39
C SER A 955 30.24 -18.99 -15.81
N TRP A 956 31.04 -18.00 -15.42
CA TRP A 956 30.86 -16.59 -15.75
C TRP A 956 31.78 -16.18 -16.93
N PRO A 957 31.28 -15.47 -17.95
CA PRO A 957 32.01 -15.23 -19.21
C PRO A 957 33.14 -14.20 -19.07
N ASP A 958 33.09 -13.35 -18.05
CA ASP A 958 34.03 -12.23 -17.93
C ASP A 958 35.41 -12.69 -17.48
N LEU A 959 35.47 -13.85 -16.81
CA LEU A 959 36.69 -14.49 -16.29
C LEU A 959 37.58 -13.49 -15.53
N GLU A 960 36.99 -12.55 -14.79
CA GLU A 960 37.72 -11.47 -14.12
C GLU A 960 38.72 -11.98 -13.07
N TYR A 961 38.45 -13.16 -12.50
CA TYR A 961 39.35 -13.83 -11.56
C TYR A 961 40.65 -14.28 -12.20
N LEU A 962 40.69 -14.48 -13.52
CA LEU A 962 41.82 -15.05 -14.24
C LEU A 962 42.64 -13.92 -14.88
N PRO A 963 43.88 -13.66 -14.42
CA PRO A 963 44.75 -12.67 -15.04
C PRO A 963 44.91 -12.93 -16.54
N MET A 964 45.03 -11.86 -17.34
CA MET A 964 45.12 -12.00 -18.80
C MET A 964 46.31 -12.89 -19.24
N SER A 965 47.41 -12.88 -18.49
CA SER A 965 48.56 -13.76 -18.75
C SER A 965 48.22 -15.24 -18.57
N GLU A 966 47.53 -15.61 -17.49
CA GLU A 966 47.12 -16.99 -17.21
C GLU A 966 46.01 -17.44 -18.17
N PHE A 967 45.06 -16.55 -18.48
CA PHE A 967 44.03 -16.79 -19.49
C PHE A 967 44.66 -17.16 -20.83
N LYS A 968 45.66 -16.39 -21.27
CA LYS A 968 46.37 -16.64 -22.52
C LYS A 968 47.18 -17.93 -22.47
N GLU A 969 47.96 -18.13 -21.41
CA GLU A 969 48.82 -19.31 -21.25
C GLU A 969 48.01 -20.62 -21.28
N GLN A 970 46.88 -20.69 -20.56
CA GLN A 970 46.03 -21.88 -20.55
C GLN A 970 45.44 -22.19 -21.93
N LEU A 971 45.03 -21.16 -22.67
CA LEU A 971 44.50 -21.33 -24.02
C LEU A 971 45.59 -21.77 -25.01
N GLU A 972 46.76 -21.12 -24.98
CA GLU A 972 47.89 -21.46 -25.86
C GLU A 972 48.39 -22.89 -25.62
N ASN A 973 48.51 -23.31 -24.35
CA ASN A 973 48.88 -24.68 -24.01
C ASN A 973 47.85 -25.70 -24.52
N ALA A 974 46.55 -25.42 -24.36
CA ALA A 974 45.49 -26.31 -24.86
C ALA A 974 45.50 -26.44 -26.39
N LEU A 975 45.77 -25.34 -27.10
CA LEU A 975 45.93 -25.36 -28.56
C LEU A 975 47.16 -26.19 -28.97
N ALA A 976 48.28 -26.06 -28.26
CA ALA A 976 49.50 -26.81 -28.52
C ALA A 976 49.35 -28.33 -28.25
N ASP A 977 48.56 -28.69 -27.24
CA ASP A 977 48.31 -30.08 -26.84
C ASP A 977 47.21 -30.77 -27.69
N GLY A 978 46.70 -30.10 -28.73
CA GLY A 978 45.62 -30.62 -29.58
C GLY A 978 44.25 -30.71 -28.88
N GLN A 979 44.07 -29.96 -27.79
CA GLN A 979 42.83 -29.89 -27.00
C GLN A 979 42.08 -28.57 -27.22
N ALA A 980 42.00 -28.13 -28.47
CA ALA A 980 41.33 -26.90 -28.85
C ALA A 980 39.83 -26.94 -28.45
N PRO A 981 39.31 -25.94 -27.71
CA PRO A 981 37.90 -25.90 -27.32
C PRO A 981 37.01 -25.44 -28.47
N VAL A 982 35.72 -25.79 -28.43
CA VAL A 982 34.70 -25.10 -29.23
C VAL A 982 34.49 -23.70 -28.67
N LEU A 983 34.44 -22.69 -29.53
CA LEU A 983 34.23 -21.30 -29.13
C LEU A 983 32.77 -20.90 -29.36
N LEU A 984 32.12 -20.39 -28.32
CA LEU A 984 30.76 -19.83 -28.37
C LEU A 984 30.81 -18.37 -27.94
N LEU A 985 30.68 -17.45 -28.90
CA LEU A 985 30.72 -16.02 -28.65
C LEU A 985 29.31 -15.46 -28.63
N GLY A 986 28.86 -14.97 -27.48
CA GLY A 986 27.56 -14.30 -27.34
C GLY A 986 27.59 -12.87 -27.86
N THR A 987 26.53 -12.45 -28.54
CA THR A 987 26.38 -11.06 -29.04
C THR A 987 26.41 -10.05 -27.88
N VAL A 988 27.22 -9.00 -28.02
CA VAL A 988 27.42 -7.95 -27.03
C VAL A 988 26.75 -6.64 -27.44
N GLU A 989 26.12 -5.92 -26.50
CA GLU A 989 25.60 -4.56 -26.72
C GLU A 989 26.64 -3.51 -26.30
N GLU A 990 26.81 -2.43 -27.07
CA GLU A 990 27.83 -1.39 -26.84
C GLU A 990 27.66 -0.58 -25.55
N SER A 991 26.49 -0.61 -24.90
CA SER A 991 26.21 0.21 -23.72
C SER A 991 25.71 -0.58 -22.51
N GLY A 992 26.55 -0.73 -21.48
CA GLY A 992 26.09 -0.82 -20.09
C GLY A 992 25.94 -2.20 -19.44
N MET A 993 26.98 -3.06 -19.46
CA MET A 993 27.48 -3.91 -18.33
C MET A 993 28.27 -5.16 -18.79
N ASN A 994 29.19 -5.59 -17.92
CA ASN A 994 29.74 -6.93 -17.64
C ASN A 994 30.13 -7.82 -18.84
N TRP A 995 31.20 -7.43 -19.53
CA TRP A 995 32.01 -8.29 -20.40
C TRP A 995 33.42 -7.70 -20.51
N SER A 996 34.46 -8.53 -20.68
CA SER A 996 35.83 -8.05 -20.91
C SER A 996 36.06 -7.83 -22.41
N PRO A 997 36.18 -6.57 -22.88
CA PRO A 997 36.35 -6.30 -24.31
C PRO A 997 37.64 -6.89 -24.87
N SER A 998 38.70 -6.85 -24.06
CA SER A 998 40.02 -7.40 -24.38
C SER A 998 39.96 -8.92 -24.59
N ARG A 999 39.32 -9.66 -23.68
CA ARG A 999 39.16 -11.13 -23.82
C ARG A 999 38.24 -11.49 -24.99
N TYR A 1000 37.13 -10.77 -25.15
CA TYR A 1000 36.19 -11.01 -26.24
C TYR A 1000 36.83 -10.80 -27.61
N ALA A 1001 37.57 -9.71 -27.79
CA ALA A 1001 38.31 -9.43 -29.03
C ALA A 1001 39.34 -10.52 -29.34
N MET A 1002 40.09 -10.99 -28.35
CA MET A 1002 41.09 -12.04 -28.52
C MET A 1002 40.46 -13.37 -28.96
N ILE A 1003 39.37 -13.79 -28.31
CA ILE A 1003 38.68 -15.04 -28.68
C ILE A 1003 38.03 -14.93 -30.06
N LYS A 1004 37.52 -13.74 -30.41
CA LYS A 1004 37.00 -13.47 -31.75
C LYS A 1004 38.09 -13.58 -32.81
N GLU A 1005 39.25 -12.96 -32.58
CA GLU A 1005 40.41 -13.06 -33.49
C GLU A 1005 40.88 -14.51 -33.66
N LEU A 1006 40.90 -15.29 -32.57
CA LEU A 1006 41.22 -16.72 -32.62
C LEU A 1006 40.20 -17.50 -33.45
N GLY A 1007 38.90 -17.26 -33.27
CA GLY A 1007 37.84 -17.92 -34.03
C GLY A 1007 37.86 -17.57 -35.52
N GLU A 1008 38.33 -16.37 -35.88
CA GLU A 1008 38.51 -15.90 -37.26
C GLU A 1008 39.86 -16.32 -37.88
N SER A 1009 40.75 -16.96 -37.10
CA SER A 1009 42.03 -17.46 -37.58
C SER A 1009 41.91 -18.76 -38.39
N SER A 1010 42.99 -19.16 -39.08
CA SER A 1010 43.02 -20.42 -39.85
C SER A 1010 42.91 -21.69 -39.01
N ALA A 1011 43.05 -21.60 -37.67
CA ALA A 1011 42.92 -22.74 -36.77
C ALA A 1011 41.45 -23.14 -36.50
N TYR A 1012 40.50 -22.25 -36.83
CA TYR A 1012 39.07 -22.43 -36.59
C TYR A 1012 38.28 -22.23 -37.88
N ARG A 1013 37.08 -22.82 -37.93
CA ARG A 1013 36.06 -22.50 -38.94
C ARG A 1013 34.78 -22.05 -38.25
N THR A 1014 34.12 -21.05 -38.84
CA THR A 1014 32.77 -20.66 -38.43
C THR A 1014 31.80 -21.80 -38.71
N LEU A 1015 31.16 -22.32 -37.66
CA LEU A 1015 30.13 -23.34 -37.79
C LEU A 1015 28.77 -22.72 -38.04
N TYR A 1016 28.41 -21.71 -37.24
CA TYR A 1016 27.09 -21.09 -37.26
C TYR A 1016 27.12 -19.67 -36.70
N VAL A 1017 26.22 -18.80 -37.20
CA VAL A 1017 26.05 -17.41 -36.76
C VAL A 1017 24.57 -17.13 -36.62
N ASP A 1018 24.18 -16.56 -35.48
CA ASP A 1018 22.82 -16.14 -35.16
C ASP A 1018 22.81 -14.78 -34.45
N GLU A 1019 21.63 -14.21 -34.21
CA GLU A 1019 21.46 -12.94 -33.50
C GLU A 1019 21.99 -13.00 -32.06
N LEU A 1020 21.93 -14.16 -31.40
CA LEU A 1020 22.35 -14.31 -30.01
C LEU A 1020 23.82 -14.73 -29.84
N TYR A 1021 24.40 -15.44 -30.82
CA TYR A 1021 25.74 -16.01 -30.68
C TYR A 1021 26.38 -16.41 -32.03
N THR A 1022 27.69 -16.63 -31.98
CA THR A 1022 28.50 -17.21 -33.06
C THR A 1022 29.26 -18.44 -32.55
N ILE A 1023 29.30 -19.52 -33.35
CA ILE A 1023 30.02 -20.75 -33.05
C ILE A 1023 31.23 -20.88 -33.96
N TYR A 1024 32.41 -21.11 -33.37
CA TYR A 1024 33.61 -21.54 -34.07
C TYR A 1024 34.05 -22.91 -33.56
N VAL A 1025 34.46 -23.77 -34.47
CA VAL A 1025 34.97 -25.11 -34.16
C VAL A 1025 36.40 -25.26 -34.70
N PRO A 1026 37.27 -26.02 -34.01
CA PRO A 1026 38.61 -26.28 -34.50
C PRO A 1026 38.56 -26.93 -35.90
N VAL A 1027 39.51 -26.57 -36.76
CA VAL A 1027 39.70 -27.29 -38.04
C VAL A 1027 40.39 -28.61 -37.72
N GLU A 1028 39.69 -29.73 -37.92
CA GLU A 1028 40.29 -31.07 -37.83
C GLU A 1028 41.32 -31.22 -38.96
N GLU A 1029 42.53 -31.72 -38.63
CA GLU A 1029 43.55 -32.09 -39.63
C GLU A 1029 43.14 -33.32 -40.45
#